data_AF-A0A7V0UJH1-F1
#
_entry.id   AF-A0A7V0UJH1-F1
#
_cell.length_a   1.000
_cell.length_b   1.000
_cell.length_c   1.000
_cell.angle_alpha   90.00
_cell.angle_beta   90.00
_cell.angle_gamma   90.00
#
_symmetry.space_group_name_H-M   'P 1'
#
loop_
_entity.id
_entity.type
_entity.pdbx_description
1 polymer ?
#
loop_
_entity_poly.entity_id
_entity_poly.type
_entity_poly.pdbx_seq_one_letter_code
_entity_poly.pdbx_strand_id
1 'polypeptide(L)'
;METKTMAMRFPLWLAALACAGAALPQVQSVAPASQPISSTAEAAAAVLEKNCASCHGPSGQARSYMLLDPQAMIRTGKVTPGRAEDSILYKRLTGVITPIMPAGGARLSEGDIAIVKRWIDDGAPPWNRDDQDQPRRFISNDEVIAAIERDLRSMGPDTDRRFTRYFTLTNLWNAGDKKLPAHRLALAKLLNSLSWDKDIVLPTAIDAEGTILRVDLRDYDWTDPTAAWETILAGYPYLFEFRGRGYAAIQALTSSDTPFIRADWFTAAAAMPPLYHEILDLPSNETDLESCGGHGRRCLNINTEGNLRDSPGVRVVRAGFVQSGVSNNNRIVERHRSPYGAYWKSHDFPDNLGEHNILRRPLDFKRAGGEIIFNLPNGLQAYLLVNENGERIDQAPTHIVFNKGGSRAEIRNGVSCIGCHAGGMRPFTDEVRASLAALPEHERRYALALYADNSVLRKLVSQDQERFESALLKMGVRGGDEPVSELSERYAMPLDAVAAAAELGMSPSRFVERLQSSETLRQLGLATLASGGTVKRDAWEDAFGEVAEEMQAGRYIPPVRAYGERFFSGPPLNASTPSRGRRARVIIEGLLGRTIRTVENGWNRTYSVKDVQIPDGCTIQIADATRFEDPNDAARWWLEEDVQTLSLGAVRVSRTSVGGVERLLVIAAGGAIQLERAFSSSNWRGDARFPPSGRRTEAVHAVQFDVPPGSPTDSMFQALREAADECRRRP
;
A
#
# COMPACT_ATOMS: atom_id res chain seq x y z
N MET A 1 26.41 65.87 -3.23
CA MET A 1 25.37 65.28 -4.12
C MET A 1 24.50 64.40 -3.21
N GLU A 2 23.44 64.87 -2.54
CA GLU A 2 22.39 65.81 -3.01
C GLU A 2 21.78 65.32 -4.33
N THR A 3 20.47 65.12 -4.55
CA THR A 3 19.21 65.38 -3.79
C THR A 3 18.14 64.33 -4.20
N LYS A 4 16.87 64.21 -3.73
CA LYS A 4 15.97 64.87 -2.73
C LYS A 4 14.74 63.95 -2.49
N THR A 5 14.16 63.88 -1.28
CA THR A 5 12.69 63.67 -1.13
C THR A 5 12.16 64.22 0.20
N MET A 6 11.06 64.97 0.14
CA MET A 6 10.39 65.58 1.29
C MET A 6 8.90 65.74 0.96
N ALA A 7 8.02 65.20 1.79
CA ALA A 7 6.60 65.58 1.88
C ALA A 7 6.11 65.27 3.31
N MET A 8 5.30 66.15 3.88
CA MET A 8 5.02 66.21 5.32
C MET A 8 3.58 66.67 5.55
N ARG A 9 3.00 66.34 6.72
CA ARG A 9 1.82 66.98 7.41
C ARG A 9 0.44 66.32 7.17
N PHE A 10 -0.54 66.36 8.10
CA PHE A 10 -0.71 67.10 9.38
C PHE A 10 -1.58 66.30 10.43
N PRO A 11 -2.08 66.80 11.61
CA PRO A 11 -1.93 66.09 12.91
C PRO A 11 -3.22 65.66 13.66
N LEU A 12 -3.05 64.99 14.82
CA LEU A 12 -4.08 64.72 15.86
C LEU A 12 -4.39 65.95 16.73
N TRP A 13 -5.63 66.07 17.26
CA TRP A 13 -5.98 66.91 18.43
C TRP A 13 -7.07 66.27 19.33
N LEU A 14 -6.71 66.02 20.62
CA LEU A 14 -7.47 66.15 21.90
C LEU A 14 -8.89 65.51 22.10
N ALA A 15 -9.45 65.37 23.33
CA ALA A 15 -8.96 65.11 24.72
C ALA A 15 -10.16 65.15 25.72
N ALA A 16 -10.03 64.52 26.91
CA ALA A 16 -10.66 64.89 28.20
C ALA A 16 -10.11 63.97 29.32
N LEU A 17 -9.44 64.45 30.39
CA LEU A 17 -9.94 65.05 31.66
C LEU A 17 -10.79 64.10 32.54
N ALA A 18 -10.70 64.06 33.89
CA ALA A 18 -9.69 64.50 34.87
C ALA A 18 -10.03 63.95 36.30
N CYS A 19 -9.05 63.99 37.23
CA CYS A 19 -9.09 64.09 38.71
C CYS A 19 -10.44 64.07 39.50
N ALA A 20 -10.54 63.58 40.75
CA ALA A 20 -9.59 62.91 41.68
C ALA A 20 -10.29 62.39 42.97
N GLY A 21 -9.63 61.47 43.70
CA GLY A 21 -9.58 61.46 45.18
C GLY A 21 -10.53 60.53 45.98
N ALA A 22 -9.96 59.48 46.62
CA ALA A 22 -10.09 59.20 48.08
C ALA A 22 -9.42 57.87 48.50
N ALA A 23 -8.84 57.87 49.72
CA ALA A 23 -8.50 56.73 50.61
C ALA A 23 -7.59 55.58 50.10
N LEU A 24 -6.51 55.32 50.86
CA LEU A 24 -5.71 54.08 50.82
C LEU A 24 -6.27 53.06 51.84
N PRO A 25 -6.65 51.84 51.42
CA PRO A 25 -6.72 50.67 52.29
C PRO A 25 -5.43 49.84 52.18
N GLN A 26 -5.14 49.05 53.22
CA GLN A 26 -3.95 48.20 53.29
C GLN A 26 -3.94 47.14 52.17
N VAL A 27 -2.77 46.95 51.54
CA VAL A 27 -2.53 45.84 50.61
C VAL A 27 -2.48 44.54 51.42
N GLN A 28 -3.58 43.78 51.41
CA GLN A 28 -3.55 42.38 51.86
C GLN A 28 -2.63 41.58 50.94
N SER A 29 -1.73 40.79 51.52
CA SER A 29 -0.88 39.87 50.76
C SER A 29 -1.74 38.73 50.20
N VAL A 30 -2.18 38.87 48.94
CA VAL A 30 -2.76 37.76 48.20
C VAL A 30 -1.67 36.70 48.03
N ALA A 31 -1.88 35.52 48.60
CA ALA A 31 -0.97 34.40 48.44
C ALA A 31 -0.79 34.08 46.94
N PRO A 32 0.41 33.70 46.47
CA PRO A 32 0.61 33.37 45.07
C PRO A 32 -0.32 32.21 44.69
N ALA A 33 -1.03 32.38 43.58
CA ALA A 33 -1.91 31.35 43.06
C ALA A 33 -1.15 30.03 42.89
N SER A 34 -1.75 28.95 43.38
CA SER A 34 -1.21 27.60 43.25
C SER A 34 -0.94 27.29 41.77
N GLN A 35 0.32 26.94 41.47
CA GLN A 35 0.69 26.32 40.20
C GLN A 35 -0.27 25.15 39.90
N PRO A 36 -0.71 24.94 38.65
CA PRO A 36 -1.48 23.77 38.32
C PRO A 36 -0.64 22.53 38.62
N ILE A 37 -1.18 21.62 39.44
CA ILE A 37 -0.56 20.32 39.70
C ILE A 37 -0.56 19.57 38.37
N SER A 38 0.63 19.30 37.82
CA SER A 38 0.76 18.52 36.59
C SER A 38 0.03 17.19 36.74
N SER A 39 -0.76 16.81 35.74
CA SER A 39 -1.51 15.56 35.84
C SER A 39 -0.56 14.35 35.88
N THR A 40 -1.01 13.23 36.45
CA THR A 40 -0.19 12.00 36.47
C THR A 40 0.07 11.46 35.07
N ALA A 41 -0.78 11.81 34.08
CA ALA A 41 -0.54 11.60 32.66
C ALA A 41 0.63 12.44 32.13
N GLU A 42 0.65 13.76 32.36
CA GLU A 42 1.76 14.64 31.95
C GLU A 42 3.09 14.23 32.57
N ALA A 43 3.09 13.89 33.86
CA ALA A 43 4.27 13.45 34.58
C ALA A 43 4.83 12.13 34.00
N ALA A 44 3.96 11.15 33.71
CA ALA A 44 4.38 9.88 33.10
C ALA A 44 4.82 10.05 31.63
N ALA A 45 4.15 10.93 30.87
CA ALA A 45 4.57 11.27 29.51
C ALA A 45 5.99 11.84 29.50
N ALA A 46 6.30 12.79 30.39
CA ALA A 46 7.64 13.37 30.52
C ALA A 46 8.71 12.32 30.91
N VAL A 47 8.38 11.38 31.79
CA VAL A 47 9.27 10.27 32.17
C VAL A 47 9.54 9.34 30.98
N LEU A 48 8.51 8.95 30.23
CA LEU A 48 8.63 8.06 29.07
C LEU A 48 9.35 8.74 27.90
N GLU A 49 9.07 10.01 27.64
CA GLU A 49 9.78 10.77 26.59
C GLU A 49 11.27 10.86 26.92
N LYS A 50 11.61 11.32 28.13
CA LYS A 50 13.00 11.48 28.59
C LYS A 50 13.80 10.16 28.59
N ASN A 51 13.20 9.06 29.05
CA ASN A 51 13.94 7.82 29.33
C ASN A 51 13.70 6.68 28.32
N CYS A 52 12.72 6.81 27.41
CA CYS A 52 12.35 5.74 26.48
C CYS A 52 12.29 6.17 25.01
N ALA A 53 12.10 7.46 24.67
CA ALA A 53 11.90 7.90 23.28
C ALA A 53 13.11 7.65 22.36
N SER A 54 14.34 7.60 22.90
CA SER A 54 15.54 7.25 22.13
C SER A 54 15.48 5.86 21.47
N CYS A 55 14.72 4.92 22.05
CA CYS A 55 14.55 3.56 21.53
C CYS A 55 13.12 3.26 21.07
N HIS A 56 12.10 3.86 21.70
CA HIS A 56 10.67 3.60 21.44
C HIS A 56 9.93 4.77 20.78
N GLY A 57 10.58 5.92 20.63
CA GLY A 57 10.05 7.09 19.93
C GLY A 57 10.08 6.94 18.40
N PRO A 58 9.69 7.98 17.64
CA PRO A 58 9.39 7.86 16.21
C PRO A 58 10.48 7.23 15.34
N SER A 59 11.76 7.51 15.64
CA SER A 59 12.95 7.00 14.93
C SER A 59 13.69 5.87 15.66
N GLY A 60 13.15 5.36 16.78
CA GLY A 60 13.80 4.37 17.62
C GLY A 60 13.64 2.94 17.13
N GLN A 61 14.73 2.16 17.12
CA GLN A 61 14.74 0.77 16.61
C GLN A 61 13.85 -0.21 17.41
N ALA A 62 13.45 0.13 18.64
CA ALA A 62 12.57 -0.68 19.48
C ALA A 62 11.09 -0.24 19.47
N ARG A 63 10.73 0.76 18.65
CA ARG A 63 9.35 1.26 18.48
C ARG A 63 8.33 0.17 18.12
N SER A 64 8.75 -0.86 17.39
CA SER A 64 7.92 -2.03 17.03
C SER A 64 7.55 -2.93 18.23
N TYR A 65 8.33 -2.93 19.31
CA TYR A 65 8.06 -3.74 20.51
C TYR A 65 7.11 -3.05 21.50
N MET A 66 7.14 -1.71 21.53
CA MET A 66 6.28 -0.87 22.36
C MET A 66 6.26 0.55 21.80
N LEU A 67 5.05 1.09 21.58
CA LEU A 67 4.80 2.49 21.24
C LEU A 67 4.60 3.30 22.54
N LEU A 68 5.10 4.53 22.60
CA LEU A 68 4.92 5.44 23.75
C LEU A 68 3.56 6.16 23.74
N ASP A 69 2.51 5.40 23.45
CA ASP A 69 1.11 5.84 23.45
C ASP A 69 0.29 5.03 24.47
N PRO A 70 -0.46 5.66 25.40
CA PRO A 70 -1.26 4.98 26.43
C PRO A 70 -2.16 3.90 25.86
N GLN A 71 -2.91 4.23 24.80
CA GLN A 71 -3.91 3.32 24.25
C GLN A 71 -3.26 2.14 23.53
N ALA A 72 -2.13 2.35 22.84
CA ALA A 72 -1.32 1.28 22.28
C ALA A 72 -0.69 0.39 23.37
N MET A 73 -0.17 0.97 24.46
CA MET A 73 0.39 0.20 25.58
C MET A 73 -0.66 -0.66 26.29
N ILE A 74 -1.89 -0.14 26.45
CA ILE A 74 -3.03 -0.89 26.99
C ILE A 74 -3.44 -2.01 26.02
N ARG A 75 -3.72 -1.67 24.74
CA ARG A 75 -4.15 -2.61 23.70
C ARG A 75 -3.15 -3.74 23.44
N THR A 76 -1.85 -3.49 23.60
CA THR A 76 -0.79 -4.49 23.43
C THR A 76 -0.37 -5.20 24.74
N GLY A 77 -1.15 -5.02 25.82
CA GLY A 77 -0.94 -5.68 27.10
C GLY A 77 0.34 -5.28 27.84
N LYS A 78 1.00 -4.18 27.43
CA LYS A 78 2.18 -3.66 28.14
C LYS A 78 1.78 -2.98 29.45
N VAL A 79 0.61 -2.35 29.45
CA VAL A 79 -0.02 -1.71 30.59
C VAL A 79 -1.37 -2.36 30.84
N THR A 80 -1.67 -2.65 32.09
CA THR A 80 -2.98 -3.08 32.58
C THR A 80 -3.53 -1.98 33.48
N PRO A 81 -4.51 -1.18 33.01
CA PRO A 81 -5.10 -0.08 33.79
C PRO A 81 -5.51 -0.50 35.20
N GLY A 82 -5.16 0.32 36.19
CA GLY A 82 -5.45 0.08 37.61
C GLY A 82 -4.58 -1.00 38.27
N ARG A 83 -3.65 -1.63 37.54
CA ARG A 83 -2.83 -2.75 38.04
C ARG A 83 -1.38 -2.63 37.56
N ALA A 84 -0.60 -1.72 38.16
CA ALA A 84 0.81 -1.58 37.83
C ALA A 84 1.60 -2.88 38.09
N GLU A 85 1.35 -3.57 39.21
CA GLU A 85 2.01 -4.83 39.57
C GLU A 85 1.76 -5.97 38.57
N ASP A 86 0.68 -5.92 37.78
CA ASP A 86 0.41 -6.89 36.71
C ASP A 86 1.06 -6.50 35.36
N SER A 87 1.34 -5.22 35.17
CA SER A 87 1.75 -4.63 33.90
C SER A 87 3.17 -5.00 33.48
N ILE A 88 3.34 -5.47 32.23
CA ILE A 88 4.65 -5.85 31.67
C ILE A 88 5.64 -4.68 31.68
N LEU A 89 5.17 -3.45 31.42
CA LEU A 89 5.99 -2.23 31.49
C LEU A 89 6.62 -2.08 32.88
N TYR A 90 5.81 -2.08 33.92
CA TYR A 90 6.28 -1.91 35.29
C TYR A 90 7.17 -3.06 35.76
N LYS A 91 6.82 -4.32 35.43
CA LYS A 91 7.67 -5.50 35.69
C LYS A 91 9.05 -5.42 35.03
N ARG A 92 9.19 -4.76 33.87
CA ARG A 92 10.49 -4.53 33.20
C ARG A 92 11.28 -3.38 33.81
N LEU A 93 10.61 -2.35 34.33
CA LEU A 93 11.27 -1.22 35.00
C LEU A 93 11.83 -1.63 36.38
N THR A 94 11.06 -2.37 37.17
CA THR A 94 11.51 -2.92 38.47
C THR A 94 12.50 -4.08 38.29
N GLY A 95 12.42 -4.80 37.18
CA GLY A 95 13.28 -5.94 36.86
C GLY A 95 12.78 -7.27 37.41
N VAL A 96 11.48 -7.37 37.69
CA VAL A 96 10.77 -8.63 37.96
C VAL A 96 10.83 -9.57 36.75
N ILE A 97 10.91 -9.04 35.53
CA ILE A 97 11.10 -9.81 34.29
C ILE A 97 12.21 -9.22 33.40
N THR A 98 12.89 -10.08 32.65
CA THR A 98 14.04 -9.72 31.79
C THR A 98 13.69 -9.63 30.30
N PRO A 99 14.46 -8.90 29.48
CA PRO A 99 15.42 -7.87 29.87
C PRO A 99 14.76 -6.72 30.66
N ILE A 100 15.53 -6.15 31.58
CA ILE A 100 15.22 -4.90 32.30
C ILE A 100 15.21 -3.76 31.28
N MET A 101 14.35 -2.75 31.48
CA MET A 101 14.35 -1.54 30.67
C MET A 101 14.89 -0.33 31.47
N PRO A 102 15.76 0.51 30.87
CA PRO A 102 16.24 0.48 29.49
C PRO A 102 17.28 -0.64 29.26
N ALA A 103 17.18 -1.36 28.14
CA ALA A 103 18.04 -2.51 27.86
C ALA A 103 19.51 -2.10 27.70
N GLY A 104 20.38 -2.56 28.61
CA GLY A 104 21.80 -2.19 28.65
C GLY A 104 22.09 -0.76 29.12
N GLY A 105 21.06 0.01 29.52
CA GLY A 105 21.19 1.36 30.04
C GLY A 105 21.24 1.43 31.57
N ALA A 106 21.38 2.65 32.09
CA ALA A 106 21.20 2.90 33.52
C ALA A 106 19.75 2.66 33.95
N ARG A 107 19.53 2.12 35.14
CA ARG A 107 18.19 2.00 35.74
C ARG A 107 17.57 3.40 35.93
N LEU A 108 16.25 3.49 35.72
CA LEU A 108 15.47 4.68 36.08
C LEU A 108 15.57 4.95 37.59
N SER A 109 15.37 6.20 37.99
CA SER A 109 15.25 6.55 39.41
C SER A 109 13.98 5.94 40.02
N GLU A 110 13.99 5.66 41.33
CA GLU A 110 12.80 5.19 42.04
C GLU A 110 11.63 6.18 41.91
N GLY A 111 11.91 7.48 41.82
CA GLY A 111 10.91 8.53 41.57
C GLY A 111 10.26 8.42 40.19
N ASP A 112 11.05 8.23 39.14
CA ASP A 112 10.53 8.02 37.77
C ASP A 112 9.68 6.74 37.69
N ILE A 113 10.13 5.65 38.34
CA ILE A 113 9.40 4.38 38.42
C ILE A 113 8.07 4.56 39.19
N ALA A 114 8.07 5.29 40.30
CA ALA A 114 6.88 5.59 41.07
C ALA A 114 5.85 6.46 40.30
N ILE A 115 6.31 7.40 39.47
CA ILE A 115 5.46 8.19 38.59
C ILE A 115 4.76 7.28 37.56
N VAL A 116 5.52 6.41 36.87
CA VAL A 116 4.93 5.46 35.91
C VAL A 116 3.98 4.47 36.61
N LYS A 117 4.33 3.97 37.80
CA LYS A 117 3.45 3.12 38.61
C LYS A 117 2.11 3.81 38.89
N ARG A 118 2.17 5.03 39.43
CA ARG A 118 1.00 5.82 39.79
C ARG A 118 0.11 6.12 38.59
N TRP A 119 0.69 6.46 37.44
CA TRP A 119 -0.07 6.66 36.21
C TRP A 119 -0.82 5.38 35.77
N ILE A 120 -0.19 4.20 35.88
CA ILE A 120 -0.89 2.93 35.59
C ILE A 120 -2.01 2.67 36.60
N ASP A 121 -1.76 2.85 37.89
CA ASP A 121 -2.73 2.64 38.96
C ASP A 121 -3.90 3.64 38.90
N ASP A 122 -3.67 4.87 38.42
CA ASP A 122 -4.70 5.88 38.09
C ASP A 122 -5.53 5.53 36.83
N GLY A 123 -5.36 4.32 36.26
CA GLY A 123 -6.08 3.84 35.09
C GLY A 123 -5.39 4.09 33.75
N ALA A 124 -4.12 4.48 33.75
CA ALA A 124 -3.33 4.83 32.56
C ALA A 124 -4.01 5.88 31.65
N PRO A 125 -4.44 7.05 32.19
CA PRO A 125 -5.14 8.08 31.44
C PRO A 125 -4.32 8.59 30.23
N PRO A 126 -4.97 8.98 29.12
CA PRO A 126 -4.29 9.50 27.94
C PRO A 126 -3.53 10.81 28.24
N TRP A 127 -2.48 11.08 27.45
CA TRP A 127 -1.62 12.25 27.62
C TRP A 127 -2.35 13.59 27.51
N ASN A 128 -3.43 13.65 26.73
CA ASN A 128 -4.25 14.84 26.58
C ASN A 128 -5.70 14.53 26.96
N ARG A 129 -6.32 15.36 27.82
CA ARG A 129 -7.71 15.17 28.27
C ARG A 129 -8.75 15.61 27.23
N ASP A 130 -8.41 16.55 26.37
CA ASP A 130 -9.23 16.96 25.20
C ASP A 130 -9.39 15.84 24.16
N ASP A 131 -8.66 14.74 24.33
CA ASP A 131 -8.63 13.60 23.41
C ASP A 131 -9.68 12.51 23.77
N GLN A 132 -10.58 12.83 24.72
CA GLN A 132 -11.76 12.08 25.15
C GLN A 132 -13.05 12.85 24.80
N ASP A 133 -13.99 12.16 24.17
CA ASP A 133 -15.43 12.49 24.07
C ASP A 133 -15.86 13.95 23.76
N GLN A 134 -15.74 14.30 22.48
CA GLN A 134 -17.02 14.45 21.76
C GLN A 134 -17.28 13.15 20.99
N PRO A 135 -18.45 12.50 21.15
CA PRO A 135 -18.79 11.34 20.34
C PRO A 135 -18.86 11.80 18.88
N ARG A 136 -17.90 11.37 18.06
CA ARG A 136 -17.89 11.69 16.64
C ARG A 136 -19.20 11.23 16.03
N ARG A 137 -19.86 12.13 15.29
CA ARG A 137 -21.04 11.76 14.51
C ARG A 137 -20.66 10.62 13.57
N PHE A 138 -21.33 9.49 13.73
CA PHE A 138 -21.22 8.38 12.79
C PHE A 138 -21.78 8.82 11.42
N ILE A 139 -21.05 8.55 10.35
CA ILE A 139 -21.45 8.84 8.97
C ILE A 139 -21.81 7.53 8.28
N SER A 140 -23.09 7.34 7.97
CA SER A 140 -23.59 6.16 7.25
C SER A 140 -23.36 6.22 5.74
N ASN A 141 -23.41 5.06 5.07
CA ASN A 141 -23.31 4.99 3.61
C ASN A 141 -24.44 5.77 2.91
N ASP A 142 -25.64 5.79 3.47
CA ASP A 142 -26.77 6.59 2.94
C ASP A 142 -26.48 8.10 3.02
N GLU A 143 -25.82 8.57 4.07
CA GLU A 143 -25.40 9.98 4.19
C GLU A 143 -24.29 10.35 3.19
N VAL A 144 -23.35 9.43 2.94
CA VAL A 144 -22.32 9.59 1.88
C VAL A 144 -22.98 9.70 0.51
N ILE A 145 -23.89 8.78 0.18
CA ILE A 145 -24.63 8.76 -1.08
C ILE A 145 -25.45 10.05 -1.24
N ALA A 146 -26.14 10.49 -0.18
CA ALA A 146 -26.92 11.73 -0.21
C ALA A 146 -26.04 12.99 -0.32
N ALA A 147 -24.83 12.99 0.23
CA ALA A 147 -23.88 14.08 0.06
C ALA A 147 -23.36 14.16 -1.39
N ILE A 148 -22.96 13.03 -1.96
CA ILE A 148 -22.54 12.91 -3.36
C ILE A 148 -23.68 13.31 -4.31
N GLU A 149 -24.92 12.88 -4.05
CA GLU A 149 -26.07 13.26 -4.88
C GLU A 149 -26.33 14.77 -4.86
N ARG A 150 -26.27 15.41 -3.68
CA ARG A 150 -26.40 16.88 -3.58
C ARG A 150 -25.29 17.60 -4.32
N ASP A 151 -24.06 17.13 -4.19
CA ASP A 151 -22.90 17.73 -4.86
C ASP A 151 -23.02 17.63 -6.38
N LEU A 152 -23.27 16.44 -6.94
CA LEU A 152 -23.48 16.24 -8.38
C LEU A 152 -24.65 17.07 -8.93
N ARG A 153 -25.74 17.22 -8.18
CA ARG A 153 -26.90 18.05 -8.56
C ARG A 153 -26.60 19.55 -8.50
N SER A 154 -25.61 19.99 -7.74
CA SER A 154 -25.15 21.38 -7.69
C SER A 154 -24.27 21.77 -8.88
N MET A 155 -23.66 20.79 -9.56
CA MET A 155 -22.81 21.01 -10.73
C MET A 155 -23.63 21.41 -11.97
N GLY A 156 -22.93 21.97 -12.96
CA GLY A 156 -23.48 22.37 -14.25
C GLY A 156 -23.86 21.19 -15.17
N PRO A 157 -23.56 21.25 -16.48
CA PRO A 157 -24.05 20.27 -17.46
C PRO A 157 -23.54 18.84 -17.22
N ASP A 158 -24.27 17.85 -17.75
CA ASP A 158 -23.96 16.41 -17.60
C ASP A 158 -22.57 16.02 -18.15
N THR A 159 -21.95 16.87 -18.97
CA THR A 159 -20.61 16.68 -19.53
C THR A 159 -19.50 16.63 -18.49
N ASP A 160 -19.67 17.26 -17.32
CA ASP A 160 -18.66 17.27 -16.26
C ASP A 160 -18.92 16.14 -15.23
N ARG A 161 -20.20 15.90 -14.91
CA ARG A 161 -20.63 14.87 -13.95
C ARG A 161 -20.09 13.48 -14.30
N ARG A 162 -20.03 13.13 -15.59
CA ARG A 162 -19.49 11.85 -16.09
C ARG A 162 -18.00 11.58 -15.76
N PHE A 163 -17.20 12.64 -15.57
CA PHE A 163 -15.79 12.54 -15.17
C PHE A 163 -15.59 12.71 -13.66
N THR A 164 -16.64 13.05 -12.92
CA THR A 164 -16.57 13.21 -11.47
C THR A 164 -16.52 11.85 -10.79
N ARG A 165 -15.59 11.69 -9.84
CA ARG A 165 -15.49 10.54 -8.93
C ARG A 165 -15.22 11.01 -7.51
N TYR A 166 -15.42 10.13 -6.53
CA TYR A 166 -15.23 10.46 -5.12
C TYR A 166 -14.37 9.43 -4.39
N PHE A 167 -13.57 9.92 -3.46
CA PHE A 167 -12.84 9.11 -2.50
C PHE A 167 -13.39 9.33 -1.10
N THR A 168 -13.54 8.27 -0.30
CA THR A 168 -14.07 8.36 1.06
C THR A 168 -13.03 7.99 2.11
N LEU A 169 -13.03 8.74 3.21
CA LEU A 169 -12.30 8.50 4.47
C LEU A 169 -13.27 8.26 5.64
N THR A 170 -14.57 8.08 5.37
CA THR A 170 -15.62 7.90 6.38
C THR A 170 -15.39 6.68 7.25
N ASN A 171 -14.84 5.60 6.69
CA ASN A 171 -14.42 4.42 7.46
C ASN A 171 -13.36 4.78 8.50
N LEU A 172 -12.38 5.64 8.17
CA LEU A 172 -11.36 6.08 9.12
C LEU A 172 -11.92 7.08 10.14
N TRP A 173 -12.81 7.98 9.72
CA TRP A 173 -13.53 8.88 10.63
C TRP A 173 -14.34 8.11 11.69
N ASN A 174 -15.17 7.17 11.23
CA ASN A 174 -16.01 6.29 12.05
C ASN A 174 -15.18 5.36 12.94
N ALA A 175 -13.99 4.94 12.50
CA ALA A 175 -13.03 4.19 13.30
C ALA A 175 -12.26 5.06 14.34
N GLY A 176 -12.55 6.36 14.44
CA GLY A 176 -11.91 7.26 15.41
C GLY A 176 -10.52 7.77 14.99
N ASP A 177 -10.10 7.59 13.74
CA ASP A 177 -8.77 8.01 13.27
C ASP A 177 -8.60 9.53 13.36
N LYS A 178 -7.53 9.98 14.00
CA LYS A 178 -7.23 11.40 14.28
C LYS A 178 -6.39 12.06 13.18
N LYS A 179 -5.92 11.29 12.18
CA LYS A 179 -5.00 11.74 11.13
C LYS A 179 -5.66 12.06 9.78
N LEU A 180 -6.99 12.26 9.73
CA LEU A 180 -7.68 12.63 8.48
C LEU A 180 -7.02 13.75 7.66
N PRO A 181 -6.44 14.83 8.24
CA PRO A 181 -5.71 15.82 7.45
C PRO A 181 -4.51 15.21 6.70
N ALA A 182 -3.72 14.35 7.35
CA ALA A 182 -2.61 13.64 6.71
C ALA A 182 -3.10 12.63 5.66
N HIS A 183 -4.22 11.95 5.91
CA HIS A 183 -4.82 11.00 4.95
C HIS A 183 -5.34 11.70 3.68
N ARG A 184 -5.85 12.93 3.79
CA ARG A 184 -6.18 13.79 2.63
C ARG A 184 -4.93 14.17 1.84
N LEU A 185 -3.82 14.50 2.52
CA LEU A 185 -2.53 14.77 1.88
C LEU A 185 -1.94 13.52 1.22
N ALA A 186 -2.12 12.33 1.79
CA ALA A 186 -1.73 11.06 1.20
C ALA A 186 -2.43 10.84 -0.16
N LEU A 187 -3.76 10.95 -0.17
CA LEU A 187 -4.54 10.83 -1.40
C LEU A 187 -4.12 11.87 -2.44
N ALA A 188 -4.03 13.15 -2.05
CA ALA A 188 -3.63 14.23 -2.96
C ALA A 188 -2.24 13.99 -3.56
N LYS A 189 -1.25 13.60 -2.73
CA LYS A 189 0.10 13.27 -3.20
C LYS A 189 0.08 12.10 -4.18
N LEU A 190 -0.62 11.01 -3.86
CA LEU A 190 -0.64 9.84 -4.74
C LEU A 190 -1.34 10.11 -6.07
N LEU A 191 -2.50 10.78 -6.08
CA LEU A 191 -3.21 11.12 -7.32
C LEU A 191 -2.34 11.93 -8.28
N ASN A 192 -1.61 12.92 -7.78
CA ASN A 192 -0.69 13.71 -8.61
C ASN A 192 0.60 12.95 -8.98
N SER A 193 1.08 12.04 -8.13
CA SER A 193 2.19 11.11 -8.46
C SER A 193 1.78 9.99 -9.43
N LEU A 194 0.50 9.84 -9.73
CA LEU A 194 -0.08 8.91 -10.71
C LEU A 194 -0.60 9.63 -11.96
N SER A 195 -0.23 10.90 -12.14
CA SER A 195 -0.68 11.77 -13.23
C SER A 195 0.48 12.20 -14.12
N TRP A 196 0.21 12.25 -15.43
CA TRP A 196 1.09 12.88 -16.42
C TRP A 196 0.69 14.33 -16.75
N ASP A 197 -0.32 14.88 -16.07
CA ASP A 197 -0.62 16.31 -16.19
C ASP A 197 0.54 17.16 -15.65
N LYS A 198 0.61 18.41 -16.11
CA LYS A 198 1.60 19.42 -15.68
C LYS A 198 1.15 20.21 -14.45
N ASP A 199 -0.14 20.24 -14.16
CA ASP A 199 -0.71 20.95 -13.03
C ASP A 199 -0.84 20.01 -11.83
N ILE A 200 -0.95 20.59 -10.64
CA ILE A 200 -1.20 19.86 -9.40
C ILE A 200 -2.59 20.26 -8.92
N VAL A 201 -3.47 19.28 -8.80
CA VAL A 201 -4.87 19.47 -8.41
C VAL A 201 -5.15 18.71 -7.12
N LEU A 202 -5.93 19.33 -6.23
CA LEU A 202 -6.29 18.76 -4.92
C LEU A 202 -7.73 18.28 -4.92
N PRO A 203 -8.03 17.08 -4.36
CA PRO A 203 -9.40 16.65 -4.15
C PRO A 203 -10.19 17.65 -3.30
N THR A 204 -11.42 17.95 -3.73
CA THR A 204 -12.30 18.90 -3.03
C THR A 204 -13.14 18.18 -1.98
N ALA A 205 -13.03 18.55 -0.71
CA ALA A 205 -13.94 18.08 0.33
C ALA A 205 -15.36 18.64 0.11
N ILE A 206 -16.39 17.77 0.21
CA ILE A 206 -17.80 18.15 0.00
C ILE A 206 -18.66 18.09 1.28
N ASP A 207 -18.05 17.66 2.39
CA ASP A 207 -18.63 17.53 3.72
C ASP A 207 -17.83 18.34 4.76
N ALA A 208 -18.44 18.65 5.90
CA ALA A 208 -17.82 19.50 6.93
C ALA A 208 -16.65 18.80 7.64
N GLU A 209 -16.73 17.48 7.76
CA GLU A 209 -15.74 16.59 8.35
C GLU A 209 -14.53 16.34 7.40
N GLY A 210 -14.69 16.66 6.11
CA GLY A 210 -13.68 16.45 5.07
C GLY A 210 -13.39 14.98 4.81
N THR A 211 -14.41 14.14 4.86
CA THR A 211 -14.35 12.69 4.68
C THR A 211 -14.78 12.23 3.28
N ILE A 212 -15.40 13.09 2.47
CA ILE A 212 -15.82 12.79 1.10
C ILE A 212 -15.15 13.77 0.14
N LEU A 213 -14.31 13.24 -0.74
CA LEU A 213 -13.34 13.99 -1.53
C LEU A 213 -13.63 13.81 -3.02
N ARG A 214 -14.14 14.86 -3.67
CA ARG A 214 -14.39 14.90 -5.11
C ARG A 214 -13.09 15.04 -5.89
N VAL A 215 -13.00 14.32 -7.01
CA VAL A 215 -12.03 14.51 -8.09
C VAL A 215 -12.73 14.60 -9.44
N ASP A 216 -12.14 15.31 -10.40
CA ASP A 216 -12.43 15.14 -11.82
C ASP A 216 -11.32 14.30 -12.44
N LEU A 217 -11.65 13.23 -13.16
CA LEU A 217 -10.66 12.36 -13.79
C LEU A 217 -9.79 13.10 -14.84
N ARG A 218 -10.30 14.18 -15.44
CA ARG A 218 -9.57 14.97 -16.44
C ARG A 218 -8.37 15.71 -15.84
N ASP A 219 -8.47 16.14 -14.59
CA ASP A 219 -7.41 16.87 -13.86
C ASP A 219 -6.13 16.04 -13.64
N TYR A 220 -6.20 14.72 -13.83
CA TYR A 220 -5.10 13.78 -13.63
C TYR A 220 -4.65 13.08 -14.94
N ASP A 221 -5.06 13.60 -16.10
CA ASP A 221 -4.92 12.95 -17.42
C ASP A 221 -5.58 11.54 -17.49
N TRP A 222 -6.60 11.27 -16.66
CA TRP A 222 -7.36 10.01 -16.67
C TRP A 222 -8.60 10.15 -17.58
N THR A 223 -8.40 10.74 -18.76
CA THR A 223 -9.46 11.20 -19.68
C THR A 223 -10.20 10.09 -20.42
N ASP A 224 -9.67 8.86 -20.39
CA ASP A 224 -10.37 7.64 -20.79
C ASP A 224 -10.94 6.95 -19.53
N PRO A 225 -12.21 7.22 -19.14
CA PRO A 225 -12.80 6.65 -17.93
C PRO A 225 -12.97 5.13 -18.04
N THR A 226 -13.03 4.57 -19.25
CA THR A 226 -13.06 3.13 -19.51
C THR A 226 -11.71 2.43 -19.33
N ALA A 227 -10.62 3.20 -19.17
CA ALA A 227 -9.29 2.68 -18.86
C ALA A 227 -8.96 2.84 -17.37
N ALA A 228 -8.67 4.05 -16.89
CA ALA A 228 -8.03 4.22 -15.58
C ALA A 228 -8.95 3.90 -14.39
N TRP A 229 -10.19 4.42 -14.38
CA TRP A 229 -11.11 4.21 -13.26
C TRP A 229 -11.60 2.75 -13.19
N GLU A 230 -11.99 2.17 -14.32
CA GLU A 230 -12.39 0.76 -14.36
C GLU A 230 -11.22 -0.19 -14.04
N THR A 231 -9.99 0.15 -14.44
CA THR A 231 -8.78 -0.56 -13.97
C THR A 231 -8.65 -0.49 -12.45
N ILE A 232 -8.83 0.67 -11.81
CA ILE A 232 -8.84 0.79 -10.34
C ILE A 232 -9.95 -0.09 -9.73
N LEU A 233 -11.19 0.05 -10.21
CA LEU A 233 -12.35 -0.69 -9.68
C LEU A 233 -12.20 -2.20 -9.78
N ALA A 234 -11.50 -2.71 -10.79
CA ALA A 234 -11.34 -4.14 -11.03
C ALA A 234 -10.75 -4.91 -9.83
N GLY A 235 -10.00 -4.25 -8.94
CA GLY A 235 -9.44 -4.84 -7.72
C GLY A 235 -10.03 -4.32 -6.41
N TYR A 236 -11.12 -3.55 -6.43
CA TYR A 236 -11.71 -2.95 -5.23
C TYR A 236 -12.50 -3.97 -4.39
N PRO A 237 -12.05 -4.34 -3.17
CA PRO A 237 -12.65 -5.44 -2.40
C PRO A 237 -13.84 -5.00 -1.53
N TYR A 238 -14.24 -3.73 -1.59
CA TYR A 238 -15.31 -3.17 -0.75
C TYR A 238 -16.51 -2.71 -1.61
N LEU A 239 -16.75 -3.38 -2.73
CA LEU A 239 -17.82 -3.04 -3.66
C LEU A 239 -19.18 -3.62 -3.22
N PHE A 240 -20.18 -2.74 -3.14
CA PHE A 240 -21.55 -3.07 -2.80
C PHE A 240 -22.54 -2.56 -3.84
N GLU A 241 -23.54 -3.37 -4.16
CA GLU A 241 -24.78 -2.86 -4.75
C GLU A 241 -25.65 -2.26 -3.63
N PHE A 242 -25.52 -0.94 -3.42
CA PHE A 242 -26.36 -0.22 -2.47
C PHE A 242 -27.81 -0.13 -2.98
N ARG A 243 -28.76 -0.59 -2.15
CA ARG A 243 -30.18 -0.55 -2.49
C ARG A 243 -30.78 0.81 -2.15
N GLY A 244 -31.02 1.65 -3.16
CA GLY A 244 -31.74 2.91 -2.94
C GLY A 244 -31.82 3.80 -4.17
N ARG A 245 -32.79 4.73 -4.18
CA ARG A 245 -32.94 5.71 -5.26
C ARG A 245 -31.74 6.66 -5.35
N GLY A 246 -31.09 6.97 -4.23
CA GLY A 246 -29.89 7.82 -4.21
C GLY A 246 -28.69 7.19 -4.91
N TYR A 247 -28.42 5.89 -4.67
CA TYR A 247 -27.30 5.22 -5.34
C TYR A 247 -27.51 5.14 -6.86
N ALA A 248 -28.70 4.73 -7.29
CA ALA A 248 -29.08 4.73 -8.70
C ALA A 248 -29.01 6.13 -9.34
N ALA A 249 -29.33 7.20 -8.59
CA ALA A 249 -29.21 8.57 -9.06
C ALA A 249 -27.74 8.98 -9.27
N ILE A 250 -26.84 8.67 -8.34
CA ILE A 250 -25.42 9.02 -8.49
C ILE A 250 -24.77 8.20 -9.61
N GLN A 251 -25.09 6.91 -9.75
CA GLN A 251 -24.62 6.08 -10.87
C GLN A 251 -25.03 6.67 -12.23
N ALA A 252 -26.30 7.09 -12.36
CA ALA A 252 -26.82 7.71 -13.58
C ALA A 252 -26.14 9.07 -13.87
N LEU A 253 -25.97 9.92 -12.86
CA LEU A 253 -25.32 11.24 -13.00
C LEU A 253 -23.84 11.13 -13.38
N THR A 254 -23.10 10.14 -12.86
CA THR A 254 -21.68 9.93 -13.19
C THR A 254 -21.43 8.99 -14.36
N SER A 255 -22.47 8.32 -14.89
CA SER A 255 -22.32 7.23 -15.87
C SER A 255 -21.31 6.15 -15.42
N SER A 256 -21.38 5.74 -14.15
CA SER A 256 -20.46 4.76 -13.57
C SER A 256 -21.17 3.91 -12.51
N ASP A 257 -20.97 2.60 -12.56
CA ASP A 257 -21.59 1.67 -11.60
C ASP A 257 -21.01 1.82 -10.18
N THR A 258 -19.79 2.34 -10.06
CA THR A 258 -19.11 2.63 -8.79
C THR A 258 -18.49 4.04 -8.82
N PRO A 259 -19.26 5.08 -8.48
CA PRO A 259 -18.78 6.47 -8.52
C PRO A 259 -17.86 6.86 -7.36
N PHE A 260 -17.77 6.05 -6.31
CA PHE A 260 -16.92 6.32 -5.15
C PHE A 260 -16.26 5.07 -4.58
N ILE A 261 -15.05 5.24 -4.03
CA ILE A 261 -14.28 4.19 -3.37
C ILE A 261 -13.57 4.71 -2.12
N ARG A 262 -13.10 3.80 -1.26
CA ARG A 262 -12.29 4.14 -0.09
C ARG A 262 -10.90 4.66 -0.48
N ALA A 263 -10.50 5.79 0.10
CA ALA A 263 -9.22 6.44 -0.14
C ALA A 263 -8.02 5.69 0.47
N ASP A 264 -8.23 5.00 1.60
CA ASP A 264 -7.18 4.24 2.30
C ASP A 264 -6.76 2.99 1.50
N TRP A 265 -7.74 2.22 1.01
CA TRP A 265 -7.51 1.14 0.06
C TRP A 265 -6.84 1.64 -1.22
N PHE A 266 -7.37 2.70 -1.85
CA PHE A 266 -6.79 3.21 -3.08
C PHE A 266 -5.33 3.64 -2.88
N THR A 267 -5.02 4.29 -1.75
CA THR A 267 -3.65 4.70 -1.45
C THR A 267 -2.71 3.50 -1.31
N ALA A 268 -3.14 2.44 -0.62
CA ALA A 268 -2.36 1.23 -0.49
C ALA A 268 -2.19 0.47 -1.84
N ALA A 269 -3.28 0.30 -2.59
CA ALA A 269 -3.29 -0.49 -3.82
C ALA A 269 -2.60 0.23 -4.99
N ALA A 270 -2.91 1.50 -5.24
CA ALA A 270 -2.41 2.25 -6.39
C ALA A 270 -0.98 2.77 -6.21
N ALA A 271 -0.44 2.75 -4.98
CA ALA A 271 0.99 2.93 -4.74
C ALA A 271 1.82 1.65 -5.05
N MET A 272 1.20 0.52 -5.39
CA MET A 272 1.90 -0.75 -5.65
C MET A 272 1.56 -1.38 -7.02
N PRO A 273 2.45 -2.19 -7.60
CA PRO A 273 2.16 -2.96 -8.81
C PRO A 273 1.06 -4.01 -8.58
N PRO A 274 0.35 -4.46 -9.64
CA PRO A 274 0.45 -3.95 -11.01
C PRO A 274 -0.22 -2.58 -11.20
N LEU A 275 -1.15 -2.20 -10.31
CA LEU A 275 -2.01 -1.02 -10.47
C LEU A 275 -1.23 0.29 -10.62
N TYR A 276 -0.12 0.45 -9.88
CA TYR A 276 0.82 1.57 -10.01
C TYR A 276 1.38 1.72 -11.44
N HIS A 277 1.68 0.60 -12.11
CA HIS A 277 2.17 0.61 -13.50
C HIS A 277 1.04 0.88 -14.49
N GLU A 278 -0.13 0.31 -14.28
CA GLU A 278 -1.28 0.42 -15.19
C GLU A 278 -1.85 1.85 -15.20
N ILE A 279 -1.97 2.52 -14.04
CA ILE A 279 -2.47 3.92 -13.98
C ILE A 279 -1.49 4.89 -14.64
N LEU A 280 -0.19 4.71 -14.39
CA LEU A 280 0.86 5.55 -14.99
C LEU A 280 1.14 5.20 -16.47
N ASP A 281 0.56 4.13 -17.02
CA ASP A 281 0.87 3.59 -18.36
C ASP A 281 2.38 3.36 -18.54
N LEU A 282 3.04 2.81 -17.51
CA LEU A 282 4.47 2.50 -17.61
C LEU A 282 4.67 1.37 -18.65
N PRO A 283 5.74 1.41 -19.45
CA PRO A 283 6.05 0.35 -20.40
C PRO A 283 6.71 -0.85 -19.72
N SER A 284 6.84 -1.97 -20.44
CA SER A 284 7.40 -3.23 -19.94
C SER A 284 8.93 -3.25 -19.84
N ASN A 285 9.62 -2.20 -20.28
CA ASN A 285 11.08 -2.10 -20.26
C ASN A 285 11.55 -0.63 -20.22
N GLU A 286 12.80 -0.40 -19.81
CA GLU A 286 13.38 0.95 -19.73
C GLU A 286 13.54 1.64 -21.10
N THR A 287 13.83 0.90 -22.17
CA THR A 287 14.09 1.46 -23.50
C THR A 287 12.84 2.14 -24.08
N ASP A 288 11.66 1.57 -23.87
CA ASP A 288 10.39 2.18 -24.28
C ASP A 288 10.04 3.42 -23.43
N LEU A 289 10.38 3.42 -22.12
CA LEU A 289 10.18 4.60 -21.25
C LEU A 289 11.09 5.75 -21.70
N GLU A 290 12.34 5.44 -22.01
CA GLU A 290 13.34 6.39 -22.49
C GLU A 290 12.95 6.91 -23.90
N SER A 291 12.85 6.02 -24.89
CA SER A 291 12.81 6.38 -26.31
C SER A 291 11.42 6.67 -26.89
N CYS A 292 10.35 6.48 -26.10
CA CYS A 292 8.94 6.50 -26.51
C CYS A 292 8.45 5.31 -27.37
N GLY A 293 9.36 4.45 -27.84
CA GLY A 293 9.02 3.14 -28.38
C GLY A 293 8.00 3.13 -29.52
N GLY A 294 7.26 2.04 -29.64
CA GLY A 294 6.24 1.88 -30.68
C GLY A 294 4.89 2.56 -30.37
N HIS A 295 4.49 2.65 -29.10
CA HIS A 295 3.08 2.92 -28.70
C HIS A 295 2.92 3.91 -27.51
N GLY A 296 3.99 4.51 -26.98
CA GLY A 296 3.92 5.31 -25.75
C GLY A 296 3.36 6.72 -25.94
N ARG A 297 2.18 7.02 -25.34
CA ARG A 297 1.76 8.42 -25.07
C ARG A 297 2.50 9.04 -23.87
N ARG A 298 3.09 8.19 -23.02
CA ARG A 298 3.62 8.52 -21.69
C ARG A 298 5.05 7.99 -21.56
N CYS A 299 6.00 8.83 -21.96
CA CYS A 299 7.41 8.49 -22.13
C CYS A 299 8.28 9.74 -21.95
N LEU A 300 9.61 9.58 -21.94
CA LEU A 300 10.54 10.65 -21.58
C LEU A 300 11.29 11.29 -22.75
N ASN A 301 11.28 10.69 -23.94
CA ASN A 301 11.99 11.18 -25.13
C ASN A 301 13.49 11.46 -24.86
N ILE A 302 14.17 10.45 -24.32
CA ILE A 302 15.60 10.44 -23.96
C ILE A 302 16.30 9.38 -24.80
N ASN A 303 17.35 9.79 -25.53
CA ASN A 303 18.30 8.86 -26.14
C ASN A 303 19.49 8.66 -25.19
N THR A 304 19.44 7.66 -24.30
CA THR A 304 20.49 7.40 -23.30
C THR A 304 21.82 6.98 -23.92
N GLU A 305 21.79 6.10 -24.93
CA GLU A 305 22.97 5.67 -25.70
C GLU A 305 23.67 6.87 -26.37
N GLY A 306 22.90 7.72 -27.07
CA GLY A 306 23.41 8.95 -27.69
C GLY A 306 23.90 9.97 -26.65
N ASN A 307 23.26 10.08 -25.48
CA ASN A 307 23.75 10.92 -24.39
C ASN A 307 25.13 10.44 -23.91
N LEU A 308 25.33 9.13 -23.72
CA LEU A 308 26.60 8.53 -23.31
C LEU A 308 27.69 8.74 -24.35
N ARG A 309 27.41 8.39 -25.62
CA ARG A 309 28.36 8.49 -26.73
C ARG A 309 28.74 9.94 -27.06
N ASP A 310 27.74 10.83 -27.17
CA ASP A 310 27.89 12.14 -27.82
C ASP A 310 27.83 13.33 -26.83
N SER A 311 27.53 13.10 -25.54
CA SER A 311 27.32 14.19 -24.56
C SER A 311 27.66 13.89 -23.08
N PRO A 312 28.76 13.17 -22.76
CA PRO A 312 29.21 12.97 -21.38
C PRO A 312 29.57 14.32 -20.73
N GLY A 313 29.16 14.51 -19.48
CA GLY A 313 29.33 15.77 -18.74
C GLY A 313 28.34 16.88 -19.14
N VAL A 314 27.62 16.71 -20.26
CA VAL A 314 26.66 17.70 -20.79
C VAL A 314 25.23 17.21 -20.59
N ARG A 315 24.83 16.12 -21.25
CA ARG A 315 23.47 15.55 -21.17
C ARG A 315 23.37 14.35 -20.24
N VAL A 316 24.48 13.69 -19.95
CA VAL A 316 24.60 12.63 -18.93
C VAL A 316 25.76 12.92 -17.98
N VAL A 317 25.55 12.63 -16.70
CA VAL A 317 26.64 12.50 -15.71
C VAL A 317 26.48 11.18 -14.96
N ARG A 318 27.60 10.57 -14.58
CA ARG A 318 27.66 9.31 -13.84
C ARG A 318 28.29 9.53 -12.46
N ALA A 319 27.94 8.69 -11.51
CA ALA A 319 28.63 8.51 -10.24
C ALA A 319 28.65 7.02 -9.89
N GLY A 320 29.65 6.56 -9.16
CA GLY A 320 29.69 5.21 -8.59
C GLY A 320 30.17 5.24 -7.15
N PHE A 321 29.61 4.36 -6.33
CA PHE A 321 29.90 4.24 -4.90
C PHE A 321 29.99 2.77 -4.48
N VAL A 322 30.89 2.50 -3.55
CA VAL A 322 31.25 1.16 -3.05
C VAL A 322 30.28 0.71 -1.95
N GLN A 323 29.65 1.65 -1.25
CA GLN A 323 28.62 1.37 -0.25
C GLN A 323 27.33 2.10 -0.56
N SER A 324 26.23 1.35 -0.66
CA SER A 324 24.90 1.86 -0.98
C SER A 324 23.98 1.87 0.25
N GLY A 325 23.07 2.84 0.29
CA GLY A 325 21.98 2.88 1.26
C GLY A 325 20.97 1.73 1.11
N VAL A 326 21.00 1.00 -0.01
CA VAL A 326 20.07 -0.12 -0.31
C VAL A 326 20.75 -1.42 -0.76
N SER A 327 22.04 -1.39 -1.14
CA SER A 327 22.84 -2.60 -1.44
C SER A 327 24.04 -2.74 -0.51
N ASN A 328 24.63 -3.92 -0.44
CA ASN A 328 25.96 -4.15 0.16
C ASN A 328 27.07 -4.22 -0.91
N ASN A 329 26.70 -4.10 -2.18
CA ASN A 329 27.62 -4.10 -3.31
C ASN A 329 27.81 -2.68 -3.86
N ASN A 330 28.77 -2.57 -4.77
CA ASN A 330 28.94 -1.47 -5.70
C ASN A 330 27.60 -1.06 -6.33
N ARG A 331 27.41 0.22 -6.61
CA ARG A 331 26.30 0.76 -7.40
C ARG A 331 26.80 1.90 -8.26
N ILE A 332 26.28 2.00 -9.48
CA ILE A 332 26.47 3.17 -10.36
C ILE A 332 25.12 3.86 -10.53
N VAL A 333 25.14 5.19 -10.63
CA VAL A 333 23.98 6.01 -10.99
C VAL A 333 24.32 6.94 -12.15
N GLU A 334 23.36 7.16 -13.02
CA GLU A 334 23.46 8.02 -14.20
C GLU A 334 22.29 9.00 -14.23
N ARG A 335 22.59 10.29 -14.38
CA ARG A 335 21.59 11.34 -14.55
C ARG A 335 21.57 11.80 -15.99
N HIS A 336 20.47 11.55 -16.69
CA HIS A 336 20.20 12.14 -17.99
C HIS A 336 19.29 13.37 -17.86
N ARG A 337 19.41 14.31 -18.80
CA ARG A 337 18.44 15.41 -18.95
C ARG A 337 17.15 14.89 -19.60
N SER A 338 16.03 15.06 -18.91
CA SER A 338 14.66 14.80 -19.38
C SER A 338 13.97 16.11 -19.78
N PRO A 339 13.04 16.12 -20.75
CA PRO A 339 12.13 17.26 -20.98
C PRO A 339 11.39 17.70 -19.72
N TYR A 340 11.11 16.77 -18.80
CA TYR A 340 10.39 17.01 -17.54
C TYR A 340 11.31 17.26 -16.34
N GLY A 341 12.64 17.35 -16.52
CA GLY A 341 13.60 17.59 -15.45
C GLY A 341 14.77 16.59 -15.50
N ALA A 342 14.86 15.74 -14.48
CA ALA A 342 15.84 14.66 -14.42
C ALA A 342 15.22 13.31 -14.76
N TYR A 343 16.08 12.45 -15.30
CA TYR A 343 15.91 11.01 -15.33
C TYR A 343 17.19 10.43 -14.72
N TRP A 344 17.04 9.67 -13.65
CA TRP A 344 18.11 8.93 -13.01
C TRP A 344 17.90 7.45 -13.27
N LYS A 345 18.93 6.73 -13.72
CA LYS A 345 18.96 5.26 -13.71
C LYS A 345 20.12 4.78 -12.87
N SER A 346 19.94 3.66 -12.19
CA SER A 346 20.99 2.98 -11.46
C SER A 346 21.33 1.64 -12.11
N HIS A 347 22.56 1.22 -11.87
CA HIS A 347 23.08 -0.09 -12.24
C HIS A 347 23.50 -0.77 -10.95
N ASP A 348 22.72 -1.76 -10.56
CA ASP A 348 22.89 -2.55 -9.35
C ASP A 348 23.64 -3.85 -9.66
N PHE A 349 24.46 -4.32 -8.72
CA PHE A 349 25.39 -5.43 -8.92
C PHE A 349 25.17 -6.54 -7.88
N PRO A 350 25.37 -7.83 -8.25
CA PRO A 350 25.13 -8.96 -7.35
C PRO A 350 26.32 -9.23 -6.42
N ASP A 351 27.51 -8.76 -6.78
CA ASP A 351 28.75 -8.83 -6.00
C ASP A 351 29.70 -7.67 -6.38
N ASN A 352 30.98 -7.76 -5.99
CA ASN A 352 32.01 -6.74 -6.19
C ASN A 352 33.22 -7.23 -7.03
N LEU A 353 33.06 -8.35 -7.73
CA LEU A 353 34.12 -9.12 -8.41
C LEU A 353 34.09 -8.88 -9.93
N GLY A 354 35.23 -9.12 -10.60
CA GLY A 354 35.29 -9.17 -12.07
C GLY A 354 34.63 -7.98 -12.77
N GLU A 355 33.54 -8.26 -13.48
CA GLU A 355 32.75 -7.28 -14.25
C GLU A 355 31.82 -6.38 -13.40
N HIS A 356 31.68 -6.69 -12.12
CA HIS A 356 30.95 -5.89 -11.13
C HIS A 356 31.88 -4.98 -10.31
N ASN A 357 33.19 -5.04 -10.53
CA ASN A 357 34.16 -4.20 -9.82
C ASN A 357 34.27 -2.82 -10.48
N ILE A 358 33.40 -1.88 -10.07
CA ILE A 358 33.27 -0.55 -10.69
C ILE A 358 34.54 0.30 -10.59
N LEU A 359 35.42 0.02 -9.62
CA LEU A 359 36.72 0.70 -9.48
C LEU A 359 37.74 0.26 -10.54
N ARG A 360 37.62 -0.97 -11.05
CA ARG A 360 38.45 -1.54 -12.12
C ARG A 360 37.81 -1.43 -13.51
N ARG A 361 36.49 -1.59 -13.62
CA ARG A 361 35.74 -1.42 -14.88
C ARG A 361 34.65 -0.35 -14.76
N PRO A 362 35.02 0.95 -14.72
CA PRO A 362 34.06 2.06 -14.60
C PRO A 362 33.29 2.37 -15.91
N LEU A 363 33.73 1.83 -17.05
CA LEU A 363 33.14 2.12 -18.36
C LEU A 363 32.36 0.96 -18.97
N ASP A 364 32.87 -0.26 -18.80
CA ASP A 364 32.29 -1.52 -19.28
C ASP A 364 31.98 -2.39 -18.06
N PHE A 365 30.71 -2.60 -17.75
CA PHE A 365 30.27 -3.39 -16.60
C PHE A 365 28.94 -4.08 -16.91
N LYS A 366 28.60 -5.12 -16.14
CA LYS A 366 27.33 -5.83 -16.27
C LYS A 366 26.47 -5.64 -15.02
N ARG A 367 25.29 -5.05 -15.17
CA ARG A 367 24.31 -4.93 -14.07
C ARG A 367 23.54 -6.24 -13.86
N ALA A 368 23.03 -6.44 -12.65
CA ALA A 368 22.01 -7.45 -12.32
C ALA A 368 20.60 -6.84 -12.15
N GLY A 369 20.47 -5.52 -12.21
CA GLY A 369 19.20 -4.81 -12.13
C GLY A 369 19.40 -3.30 -12.04
N GLY A 370 18.30 -2.59 -11.81
CA GLY A 370 18.35 -1.15 -11.57
C GLY A 370 17.03 -0.56 -11.08
N GLU A 371 17.16 0.58 -10.42
CA GLU A 371 16.09 1.52 -10.09
C GLU A 371 16.22 2.76 -10.99
N ILE A 372 15.09 3.21 -11.52
CA ILE A 372 14.92 4.40 -12.34
C ILE A 372 14.00 5.37 -11.60
N ILE A 373 14.42 6.63 -11.53
CA ILE A 373 13.68 7.73 -10.87
C ILE A 373 13.60 8.88 -11.87
N PHE A 374 12.39 9.30 -12.24
CA PHE A 374 12.20 10.34 -13.25
C PHE A 374 11.16 11.36 -12.82
N ASN A 375 11.32 12.60 -13.29
CA ASN A 375 10.31 13.63 -13.06
C ASN A 375 9.10 13.46 -13.98
N LEU A 376 7.91 13.60 -13.40
CA LEU A 376 6.65 13.81 -14.10
C LEU A 376 6.51 15.30 -14.53
N PRO A 377 5.63 15.64 -15.48
CA PRO A 377 5.46 17.01 -15.97
C PRO A 377 5.10 18.02 -14.86
N ASN A 378 4.31 17.61 -13.86
CA ASN A 378 3.97 18.41 -12.68
C ASN A 378 5.12 18.67 -11.68
N GLY A 379 6.27 18.03 -11.87
CA GLY A 379 7.47 18.17 -11.03
C GLY A 379 7.61 17.10 -9.95
N LEU A 380 6.61 16.25 -9.74
CA LEU A 380 6.72 15.06 -8.88
C LEU A 380 7.66 14.02 -9.51
N GLN A 381 7.85 12.89 -8.82
CA GLN A 381 8.69 11.78 -9.25
C GLN A 381 7.86 10.50 -9.41
N ALA A 382 8.20 9.74 -10.44
CA ALA A 382 7.74 8.38 -10.66
C ALA A 382 8.95 7.43 -10.81
N TYR A 383 8.67 6.13 -10.67
CA TYR A 383 9.67 5.12 -10.37
C TYR A 383 9.48 3.88 -11.26
N LEU A 384 10.60 3.28 -11.67
CA LEU A 384 10.60 2.00 -12.40
C LEU A 384 11.72 1.12 -11.83
N LEU A 385 11.42 -0.14 -11.50
CA LEU A 385 12.43 -1.16 -11.20
C LEU A 385 12.61 -2.04 -12.42
N VAL A 386 13.85 -2.43 -12.72
CA VAL A 386 14.21 -3.30 -13.84
C VAL A 386 15.19 -4.40 -13.47
N ASN A 387 15.13 -5.51 -14.20
CA ASN A 387 16.11 -6.61 -14.13
C ASN A 387 17.38 -6.31 -14.94
N GLU A 388 18.28 -7.28 -15.07
CA GLU A 388 19.52 -7.16 -15.83
C GLU A 388 19.30 -6.72 -17.30
N ASN A 389 18.23 -7.23 -17.93
CA ASN A 389 17.87 -6.98 -19.32
C ASN A 389 17.20 -5.60 -19.52
N GLY A 390 16.87 -4.89 -18.44
CA GLY A 390 16.07 -3.65 -18.51
C GLY A 390 14.57 -3.89 -18.59
N GLU A 391 14.09 -5.12 -18.39
CA GLU A 391 12.68 -5.47 -18.32
C GLU A 391 12.11 -5.05 -16.96
N ARG A 392 10.89 -4.52 -16.94
CA ARG A 392 10.22 -4.04 -15.74
C ARG A 392 9.95 -5.18 -14.77
N ILE A 393 10.21 -4.93 -13.49
CA ILE A 393 9.85 -5.82 -12.38
C ILE A 393 9.03 -5.08 -11.32
N ASP A 394 8.17 -5.82 -10.62
CA ASP A 394 7.33 -5.29 -9.55
C ASP A 394 8.12 -5.13 -8.23
N GLN A 395 9.09 -6.02 -8.02
CA GLN A 395 9.87 -6.18 -6.80
C GLN A 395 11.33 -6.45 -7.15
N ALA A 396 12.25 -5.75 -6.49
CA ALA A 396 13.68 -6.01 -6.65
C ALA A 396 14.14 -7.26 -5.84
N PRO A 397 15.05 -8.09 -6.37
CA PRO A 397 15.57 -9.24 -5.64
C PRO A 397 16.36 -8.84 -4.38
N THR A 398 15.96 -9.39 -3.23
CA THR A 398 16.52 -9.04 -1.90
C THR A 398 18.01 -9.36 -1.71
N HIS A 399 18.56 -10.23 -2.56
CA HIS A 399 20.01 -10.53 -2.58
C HIS A 399 20.84 -9.47 -3.31
N ILE A 400 20.21 -8.56 -4.07
CA ILE A 400 20.86 -7.45 -4.77
C ILE A 400 20.65 -6.14 -4.00
N VAL A 401 19.39 -5.83 -3.64
CA VAL A 401 19.00 -4.63 -2.89
C VAL A 401 17.91 -4.93 -1.88
N PHE A 402 17.94 -4.25 -0.73
CA PHE A 402 16.96 -4.40 0.34
C PHE A 402 16.71 -3.08 1.08
N ASN A 403 15.51 -2.93 1.62
CA ASN A 403 15.08 -1.73 2.31
C ASN A 403 15.70 -1.65 3.73
N LYS A 404 16.82 -0.93 3.86
CA LYS A 404 17.53 -0.72 5.13
C LYS A 404 16.74 0.21 6.06
N GLY A 405 15.87 -0.37 6.89
CA GLY A 405 15.10 0.33 7.93
C GLY A 405 13.59 0.35 7.73
N GLY A 406 13.09 -0.20 6.62
CA GLY A 406 11.65 -0.41 6.42
C GLY A 406 11.06 -1.54 7.26
N SER A 407 9.73 -1.60 7.32
CA SER A 407 8.96 -2.69 7.96
C SER A 407 9.10 -4.04 7.24
N ARG A 408 9.63 -4.05 6.01
CA ARG A 408 9.95 -5.21 5.18
C ARG A 408 11.34 -5.02 4.54
N ALA A 409 12.05 -6.12 4.29
CA ALA A 409 13.35 -6.07 3.59
C ALA A 409 13.22 -5.87 2.07
N GLU A 410 12.06 -6.17 1.49
CA GLU A 410 11.82 -6.08 0.05
C GLU A 410 11.66 -4.63 -0.42
N ILE A 411 12.07 -4.35 -1.66
CA ILE A 411 11.80 -3.08 -2.34
C ILE A 411 10.80 -3.38 -3.46
N ARG A 412 9.64 -2.73 -3.41
CA ARG A 412 8.57 -2.82 -4.40
C ARG A 412 8.41 -1.48 -5.11
N ASN A 413 8.24 -1.53 -6.42
CA ASN A 413 8.11 -0.31 -7.23
C ASN A 413 6.91 0.52 -6.76
N GLY A 414 6.95 1.85 -6.93
CA GLY A 414 5.99 2.74 -6.31
C GLY A 414 6.29 2.90 -4.81
N VAL A 415 5.54 2.24 -3.93
CA VAL A 415 5.48 2.55 -2.49
C VAL A 415 6.85 2.56 -1.78
N SER A 416 7.74 1.61 -2.06
CA SER A 416 9.08 1.62 -1.41
C SER A 416 9.95 2.76 -1.93
N CYS A 417 9.81 3.11 -3.21
CA CYS A 417 10.56 4.21 -3.82
C CYS A 417 10.01 5.57 -3.36
N ILE A 418 8.68 5.75 -3.32
CA ILE A 418 8.00 6.93 -2.76
C ILE A 418 8.42 7.15 -1.31
N GLY A 419 8.49 6.07 -0.51
CA GLY A 419 9.01 6.06 0.86
C GLY A 419 10.47 6.53 0.96
N CYS A 420 11.37 5.88 0.21
CA CYS A 420 12.80 6.21 0.20
C CYS A 420 13.11 7.62 -0.33
N HIS A 421 12.28 8.14 -1.23
CA HIS A 421 12.46 9.42 -1.92
C HIS A 421 11.43 10.48 -1.48
N ALA A 422 11.00 10.43 -0.21
CA ALA A 422 10.10 11.43 0.38
C ALA A 422 10.61 12.88 0.28
N GLY A 423 11.93 13.10 0.19
CA GLY A 423 12.60 14.39 -0.07
C GLY A 423 13.27 14.48 -1.45
N GLY A 424 12.80 13.70 -2.42
CA GLY A 424 13.34 13.64 -3.78
C GLY A 424 14.63 12.81 -3.90
N MET A 425 15.53 13.21 -4.79
CA MET A 425 16.80 12.50 -5.00
C MET A 425 17.67 12.53 -3.74
N ARG A 426 18.04 11.35 -3.22
CA ARG A 426 18.89 11.24 -2.03
C ARG A 426 20.32 11.68 -2.36
N PRO A 427 21.01 12.39 -1.45
CA PRO A 427 22.41 12.76 -1.63
C PRO A 427 23.32 11.53 -1.59
N PHE A 428 24.33 11.53 -2.45
CA PHE A 428 25.41 10.54 -2.51
C PHE A 428 26.72 11.24 -2.90
N THR A 429 27.84 10.52 -2.82
CA THR A 429 29.16 10.98 -3.22
C THR A 429 29.74 9.97 -4.20
N ASP A 430 30.33 10.45 -5.30
CA ASP A 430 31.11 9.60 -6.19
C ASP A 430 32.47 9.25 -5.58
N GLU A 431 32.80 7.96 -5.64
CA GLU A 431 34.08 7.38 -5.19
C GLU A 431 34.92 6.86 -6.37
N VAL A 432 34.30 6.66 -7.55
CA VAL A 432 34.96 6.07 -8.73
C VAL A 432 35.88 7.05 -9.45
N ARG A 433 35.57 8.35 -9.49
CA ARG A 433 36.38 9.37 -10.19
C ARG A 433 37.84 9.39 -9.73
N ALA A 434 38.10 9.02 -8.48
CA ALA A 434 39.44 8.90 -7.92
C ALA A 434 40.26 7.72 -8.49
N SER A 435 39.62 6.60 -8.88
CA SER A 435 40.33 5.43 -9.44
C SER A 435 40.66 5.57 -10.94
N LEU A 436 40.00 6.51 -11.65
CA LEU A 436 40.14 6.70 -13.11
C LEU A 436 41.57 7.02 -13.59
N ALA A 437 42.47 7.44 -12.69
CA ALA A 437 43.87 7.66 -13.01
C ALA A 437 44.56 6.41 -13.61
N ALA A 438 44.10 5.21 -13.23
CA ALA A 438 44.64 3.93 -13.69
C ALA A 438 44.21 3.53 -15.12
N LEU A 439 43.25 4.23 -15.74
CA LEU A 439 42.77 3.91 -17.09
C LEU A 439 43.75 4.37 -18.19
N PRO A 440 43.74 3.69 -19.36
CA PRO A 440 44.37 4.19 -20.59
C PRO A 440 43.93 5.62 -20.91
N GLU A 441 44.80 6.46 -21.49
CA GLU A 441 44.51 7.90 -21.61
C GLU A 441 43.20 8.21 -22.38
N HIS A 442 42.91 7.45 -23.44
CA HIS A 442 41.71 7.66 -24.25
C HIS A 442 40.43 7.36 -23.46
N GLU A 443 40.37 6.22 -22.75
CA GLU A 443 39.30 5.88 -21.81
C GLU A 443 39.22 6.88 -20.66
N ARG A 444 40.34 7.24 -20.05
CA ARG A 444 40.41 8.18 -18.92
C ARG A 444 39.81 9.54 -19.26
N ARG A 445 40.05 10.05 -20.46
CA ARG A 445 39.49 11.34 -20.92
C ARG A 445 37.97 11.29 -21.02
N TYR A 446 37.42 10.21 -21.58
CA TYR A 446 35.97 9.97 -21.63
C TYR A 446 35.38 9.76 -20.23
N ALA A 447 36.00 8.92 -19.40
CA ALA A 447 35.57 8.66 -18.03
C ALA A 447 35.55 9.93 -17.17
N LEU A 448 36.54 10.82 -17.29
CA LEU A 448 36.60 12.08 -16.56
C LEU A 448 35.57 13.12 -17.03
N ALA A 449 35.02 12.99 -18.25
CA ALA A 449 33.88 13.78 -18.70
C ALA A 449 32.55 13.20 -18.17
N LEU A 450 32.44 11.88 -18.13
CA LEU A 450 31.22 11.17 -17.71
C LEU A 450 31.02 11.17 -16.19
N TYR A 451 32.03 10.79 -15.42
CA TYR A 451 32.00 10.79 -13.95
C TYR A 451 32.21 12.23 -13.44
N ALA A 452 31.14 12.93 -13.09
CA ALA A 452 31.21 14.35 -12.75
C ALA A 452 31.91 14.60 -11.40
N ASP A 453 32.42 15.83 -11.21
CA ASP A 453 32.98 16.23 -9.91
C ASP A 453 31.89 16.26 -8.82
N ASN A 454 32.24 15.90 -7.59
CA ASN A 454 31.31 15.86 -6.46
C ASN A 454 30.66 17.22 -6.13
N SER A 455 31.24 18.35 -6.52
CA SER A 455 30.57 19.67 -6.45
C SER A 455 29.47 19.83 -7.49
N VAL A 456 29.66 19.31 -8.71
CA VAL A 456 28.67 19.31 -9.80
C VAL A 456 27.53 18.35 -9.48
N LEU A 457 27.84 17.14 -9.01
CA LEU A 457 26.84 16.14 -8.59
C LEU A 457 25.93 16.68 -7.48
N ARG A 458 26.50 17.25 -6.41
CA ARG A 458 25.72 17.87 -5.32
C ARG A 458 24.81 18.98 -5.82
N LYS A 459 25.27 19.83 -6.74
CA LYS A 459 24.44 20.88 -7.33
C LYS A 459 23.27 20.31 -8.14
N LEU A 460 23.50 19.28 -8.95
CA LEU A 460 22.45 18.64 -9.75
C LEU A 460 21.42 17.92 -8.87
N VAL A 461 21.87 17.23 -7.83
CA VAL A 461 20.97 16.59 -6.86
C VAL A 461 20.13 17.63 -6.11
N SER A 462 20.73 18.73 -5.62
CA SER A 462 20.01 19.84 -4.97
C SER A 462 18.91 20.40 -5.90
N GLN A 463 19.21 20.65 -7.17
CA GLN A 463 18.24 21.14 -8.15
C GLN A 463 17.07 20.17 -8.38
N ASP A 464 17.33 18.86 -8.36
CA ASP A 464 16.30 17.84 -8.52
C ASP A 464 15.44 17.68 -7.25
N GLN A 465 16.04 17.83 -6.07
CA GLN A 465 15.32 17.91 -4.79
C GLN A 465 14.44 19.16 -4.71
N GLU A 466 15.00 20.35 -4.98
CA GLU A 466 14.28 21.63 -4.99
C GLU A 466 13.06 21.60 -5.93
N ARG A 467 13.20 20.96 -7.11
CA ARG A 467 12.08 20.75 -8.05
C ARG A 467 10.96 19.89 -7.44
N PHE A 468 11.33 18.77 -6.83
CA PHE A 468 10.38 17.83 -6.23
C PHE A 468 9.70 18.41 -4.97
N GLU A 469 10.47 19.04 -4.09
CA GLU A 469 9.94 19.70 -2.89
C GLU A 469 9.02 20.87 -3.26
N SER A 470 9.33 21.64 -4.31
CA SER A 470 8.43 22.68 -4.84
C SER A 470 7.11 22.11 -5.36
N ALA A 471 7.10 20.87 -5.87
CA ALA A 471 5.88 20.17 -6.25
C ALA A 471 5.09 19.65 -5.03
N LEU A 472 5.77 19.10 -4.03
CA LEU A 472 5.14 18.69 -2.75
C LEU A 472 4.48 19.85 -2.02
N LEU A 473 5.15 21.02 -1.97
CA LEU A 473 4.67 22.20 -1.27
C LEU A 473 3.36 22.76 -1.85
N LYS A 474 3.12 22.60 -3.17
CA LYS A 474 1.83 22.95 -3.81
C LYS A 474 0.65 22.15 -3.21
N MET A 475 0.92 20.98 -2.64
CA MET A 475 -0.07 20.13 -1.98
C MET A 475 -0.09 20.30 -0.46
N GLY A 476 0.78 21.14 0.12
CA GLY A 476 0.95 21.25 1.57
C GLY A 476 1.78 20.11 2.20
N VAL A 477 2.47 19.31 1.40
CA VAL A 477 3.40 18.27 1.88
C VAL A 477 4.82 18.87 1.93
N ARG A 478 5.57 18.60 3.00
CA ARG A 478 6.98 19.03 3.11
C ARG A 478 7.91 17.92 2.61
N GLY A 479 9.09 18.29 2.11
CA GLY A 479 10.14 17.33 1.79
C GLY A 479 10.48 16.46 3.01
N GLY A 480 10.49 15.14 2.82
CA GLY A 480 10.75 14.16 3.87
C GLY A 480 9.51 13.69 4.65
N ASP A 481 8.39 14.40 4.62
CA ASP A 481 7.11 13.87 5.11
C ASP A 481 6.56 12.87 4.08
N GLU A 482 6.18 11.66 4.51
CA GLU A 482 5.65 10.64 3.61
C GLU A 482 4.27 10.07 4.00
N PRO A 483 3.18 10.81 3.67
CA PRO A 483 1.82 10.40 4.03
C PRO A 483 1.28 9.21 3.22
N VAL A 484 1.81 8.92 2.02
CA VAL A 484 1.33 7.79 1.19
C VAL A 484 1.71 6.46 1.84
N SER A 485 2.97 6.31 2.23
CA SER A 485 3.49 5.17 2.99
C SER A 485 2.79 5.03 4.34
N GLU A 486 2.59 6.13 5.07
CA GLU A 486 1.88 6.10 6.36
C GLU A 486 0.43 5.57 6.21
N LEU A 487 -0.33 6.06 5.22
CA LEU A 487 -1.70 5.58 4.99
C LEU A 487 -1.72 4.13 4.48
N SER A 488 -0.72 3.72 3.69
CA SER A 488 -0.58 2.34 3.20
C SER A 488 -0.26 1.36 4.33
N GLU A 489 0.64 1.72 5.25
CA GLU A 489 0.92 0.93 6.46
C GLU A 489 -0.29 0.92 7.41
N ARG A 490 -1.00 2.05 7.56
CA ARG A 490 -2.25 2.14 8.34
C ARG A 490 -3.34 1.24 7.78
N TYR A 491 -3.47 1.14 6.46
CA TYR A 491 -4.41 0.24 5.80
C TYR A 491 -4.08 -1.23 6.11
N ALA A 492 -2.80 -1.60 6.03
CA ALA A 492 -2.28 -2.94 6.30
C ALA A 492 -2.45 -3.43 7.76
N MET A 493 -2.77 -2.53 8.70
CA MET A 493 -2.89 -2.89 10.11
C MET A 493 -4.04 -3.89 10.36
N PRO A 494 -3.90 -4.79 11.36
CA PRO A 494 -5.01 -5.61 11.83
C PRO A 494 -6.19 -4.75 12.29
N LEU A 495 -7.40 -5.22 12.04
CA LEU A 495 -8.64 -4.56 12.43
C LEU A 495 -9.10 -5.07 13.80
N ASP A 496 -9.53 -4.17 14.66
CA ASP A 496 -10.40 -4.48 15.80
C ASP A 496 -11.89 -4.39 15.40
N ALA A 497 -12.80 -4.65 16.34
CA ALA A 497 -14.24 -4.60 16.09
C ALA A 497 -14.76 -3.20 15.70
N VAL A 498 -14.09 -2.12 16.13
CA VAL A 498 -14.49 -0.75 15.80
C VAL A 498 -14.11 -0.43 14.36
N ALA A 499 -12.88 -0.78 13.95
CA ALA A 499 -12.42 -0.66 12.57
C ALA A 499 -13.26 -1.53 11.62
N ALA A 500 -13.50 -2.79 11.97
CA ALA A 500 -14.30 -3.73 11.16
C ALA A 500 -15.75 -3.22 10.94
N ALA A 501 -16.41 -2.72 11.99
CA ALA A 501 -17.73 -2.12 11.89
C ALA A 501 -17.75 -0.86 11.01
N ALA A 502 -16.74 0.00 11.17
CA ALA A 502 -16.60 1.23 10.40
C ALA A 502 -16.35 0.99 8.91
N GLU A 503 -15.63 -0.07 8.54
CA GLU A 503 -15.43 -0.48 7.14
C GLU A 503 -16.70 -1.04 6.48
N LEU A 504 -17.62 -1.60 7.26
CA LEU A 504 -18.95 -2.02 6.79
C LEU A 504 -19.98 -0.87 6.79
N GLY A 505 -19.61 0.33 7.27
CA GLY A 505 -20.54 1.44 7.41
C GLY A 505 -21.63 1.21 8.46
N MET A 506 -21.32 0.51 9.57
CA MET A 506 -22.24 0.29 10.70
C MET A 506 -21.63 0.66 12.06
N SER A 507 -22.46 0.75 13.10
CA SER A 507 -22.00 1.01 14.47
C SER A 507 -21.29 -0.22 15.07
N PRO A 508 -20.26 -0.04 15.92
CA PRO A 508 -19.58 -1.15 16.60
C PRO A 508 -20.52 -2.02 17.45
N SER A 509 -21.54 -1.43 18.07
CA SER A 509 -22.54 -2.16 18.86
C SER A 509 -23.31 -3.17 18.03
N ARG A 510 -23.86 -2.75 16.88
CA ARG A 510 -24.59 -3.61 15.94
C ARG A 510 -23.70 -4.71 15.36
N PHE A 511 -22.45 -4.37 15.04
CA PHE A 511 -21.47 -5.33 14.53
C PHE A 511 -21.18 -6.45 15.54
N VAL A 512 -20.89 -6.10 16.80
CA VAL A 512 -20.58 -7.08 17.85
C VAL A 512 -21.80 -7.94 18.21
N GLU A 513 -23.00 -7.35 18.31
CA GLU A 513 -24.25 -8.07 18.56
C GLU A 513 -24.53 -9.11 17.45
N ARG A 514 -24.37 -8.72 16.18
CA ARG A 514 -24.58 -9.64 15.04
C ARG A 514 -23.50 -10.71 14.96
N LEU A 515 -22.24 -10.38 15.25
CA LEU A 515 -21.12 -11.31 15.30
C LEU A 515 -21.26 -12.37 16.41
N GLN A 516 -21.84 -12.00 17.56
CA GLN A 516 -22.13 -12.96 18.64
C GLN A 516 -23.30 -13.89 18.30
N SER A 517 -24.35 -13.36 17.67
CA SER A 517 -25.58 -14.09 17.36
C SER A 517 -25.53 -14.96 16.10
N SER A 518 -24.70 -14.61 15.10
CA SER A 518 -24.57 -15.39 13.86
C SER A 518 -23.55 -16.53 13.98
N GLU A 519 -24.01 -17.76 13.73
CA GLU A 519 -23.12 -18.93 13.61
C GLU A 519 -22.19 -18.79 12.40
N THR A 520 -22.70 -18.29 11.27
CA THR A 520 -21.92 -18.05 10.04
C THR A 520 -20.70 -17.16 10.32
N LEU A 521 -20.91 -16.00 10.96
CA LEU A 521 -19.81 -15.07 11.27
C LEU A 521 -18.76 -15.64 12.24
N ARG A 522 -19.18 -16.52 13.16
CA ARG A 522 -18.25 -17.22 14.06
C ARG A 522 -17.38 -18.24 13.32
N GLN A 523 -17.91 -18.89 12.28
CA GLN A 523 -17.19 -19.85 11.44
C GLN A 523 -16.15 -19.20 10.52
N LEU A 524 -16.31 -17.91 10.18
CA LEU A 524 -15.34 -17.11 9.41
C LEU A 524 -14.07 -16.70 10.21
N GLY A 525 -13.85 -17.26 11.41
CA GLY A 525 -12.69 -16.94 12.26
C GLY A 525 -12.73 -15.58 12.95
N LEU A 526 -13.82 -14.82 12.80
CA LEU A 526 -13.97 -13.46 13.31
C LEU A 526 -14.31 -13.36 14.80
N ALA A 527 -14.49 -14.49 15.49
CA ALA A 527 -14.83 -14.58 16.91
C ALA A 527 -13.86 -13.80 17.83
N THR A 528 -12.61 -13.60 17.39
CA THR A 528 -11.63 -12.75 18.10
C THR A 528 -12.09 -11.30 18.25
N LEU A 529 -12.81 -10.73 17.27
CA LEU A 529 -13.30 -9.35 17.31
C LEU A 529 -14.36 -9.16 18.41
N ALA A 530 -15.25 -10.14 18.59
CA ALA A 530 -16.25 -10.12 19.67
C ALA A 530 -15.63 -10.19 21.08
N SER A 531 -14.38 -10.65 21.18
CA SER A 531 -13.59 -10.76 22.41
C SER A 531 -12.57 -9.61 22.59
N GLY A 532 -12.64 -8.55 21.77
CA GLY A 532 -11.71 -7.41 21.82
C GLY A 532 -10.33 -7.65 21.21
N GLY A 533 -10.14 -8.77 20.50
CA GLY A 533 -8.96 -9.05 19.70
C GLY A 533 -9.02 -8.43 18.30
N THR A 534 -8.13 -8.88 17.40
CA THR A 534 -7.98 -8.32 16.05
C THR A 534 -7.89 -9.39 14.96
N VAL A 535 -8.34 -9.07 13.75
CA VAL A 535 -8.20 -9.89 12.53
C VAL A 535 -7.19 -9.24 11.58
N LYS A 536 -6.40 -10.03 10.86
CA LYS A 536 -5.43 -9.52 9.87
C LYS A 536 -6.14 -8.98 8.62
N ARG A 537 -5.53 -7.99 7.94
CA ARG A 537 -6.11 -7.32 6.76
C ARG A 537 -6.49 -8.31 5.65
N ASP A 538 -5.61 -9.24 5.34
CA ASP A 538 -5.82 -10.27 4.31
C ASP A 538 -6.96 -11.23 4.68
N ALA A 539 -6.99 -11.73 5.92
CA ALA A 539 -8.09 -12.57 6.41
C ALA A 539 -9.44 -11.82 6.45
N TRP A 540 -9.42 -10.51 6.72
CA TRP A 540 -10.61 -9.66 6.68
C TRP A 540 -11.11 -9.44 5.25
N GLU A 541 -10.23 -9.14 4.29
CA GLU A 541 -10.58 -8.99 2.87
C GLU A 541 -11.11 -10.30 2.26
N ASP A 542 -10.49 -11.43 2.58
CA ASP A 542 -10.88 -12.76 2.09
C ASP A 542 -12.32 -13.12 2.53
N ALA A 543 -12.67 -12.83 3.79
CA ALA A 543 -14.00 -13.06 4.35
C ALA A 543 -15.00 -11.90 4.09
N PHE A 544 -14.56 -10.75 3.57
CA PHE A 544 -15.34 -9.49 3.61
C PHE A 544 -16.73 -9.61 2.98
N GLY A 545 -16.82 -10.30 1.85
CA GLY A 545 -18.09 -10.51 1.14
C GLY A 545 -19.12 -11.27 1.98
N GLU A 546 -18.71 -12.42 2.54
CA GLU A 546 -19.55 -13.26 3.39
C GLU A 546 -20.00 -12.50 4.65
N VAL A 547 -19.10 -11.72 5.26
CA VAL A 547 -19.42 -10.85 6.39
C VAL A 547 -20.48 -9.83 6.02
N ALA A 548 -20.29 -9.12 4.91
CA ALA A 548 -21.14 -8.00 4.55
C ALA A 548 -22.56 -8.44 4.15
N GLU A 549 -22.70 -9.60 3.52
CA GLU A 549 -24.01 -10.18 3.18
C GLU A 549 -24.74 -10.68 4.44
N GLU A 550 -24.06 -11.38 5.34
CA GLU A 550 -24.62 -11.86 6.63
C GLU A 550 -24.93 -10.71 7.61
N MET A 551 -24.22 -9.58 7.49
CA MET A 551 -24.52 -8.32 8.18
C MET A 551 -25.63 -7.49 7.52
N GLN A 552 -26.08 -7.90 6.33
CA GLN A 552 -27.07 -7.19 5.49
C GLN A 552 -26.63 -5.76 5.11
N ALA A 553 -25.34 -5.54 4.86
CA ALA A 553 -24.78 -4.25 4.47
C ALA A 553 -25.07 -3.90 2.99
N GLY A 554 -25.18 -4.92 2.12
CA GLY A 554 -25.47 -4.80 0.69
C GLY A 554 -25.37 -6.16 0.00
N ARG A 555 -25.60 -6.23 -1.33
CA ARG A 555 -25.12 -7.39 -2.11
C ARG A 555 -23.64 -7.14 -2.42
N TYR A 556 -22.77 -8.07 -2.07
CA TYR A 556 -21.36 -7.96 -2.37
C TYR A 556 -21.10 -8.19 -3.87
N ILE A 557 -20.11 -7.49 -4.43
CA ILE A 557 -19.61 -7.76 -5.78
C ILE A 557 -18.11 -8.02 -5.63
N PRO A 558 -17.63 -9.26 -5.88
CA PRO A 558 -16.21 -9.56 -5.76
C PRO A 558 -15.39 -8.82 -6.83
N PRO A 559 -14.16 -8.40 -6.51
CA PRO A 559 -13.25 -7.85 -7.51
C PRO A 559 -12.86 -8.93 -8.54
N VAL A 560 -12.58 -8.49 -9.77
CA VAL A 560 -12.19 -9.35 -10.90
C VAL A 560 -10.67 -9.44 -11.09
N ARG A 561 -9.91 -8.72 -10.27
CA ARG A 561 -8.44 -8.72 -10.16
C ARG A 561 -8.06 -8.61 -8.68
N ALA A 562 -6.81 -8.91 -8.34
CA ALA A 562 -6.23 -8.58 -7.04
C ALA A 562 -5.12 -7.52 -7.24
N TYR A 563 -5.12 -6.47 -6.41
CA TYR A 563 -4.09 -5.44 -6.42
C TYR A 563 -3.44 -5.28 -5.06
N GLY A 564 -2.12 -5.09 -5.05
CA GLY A 564 -1.33 -5.10 -3.84
C GLY A 564 -1.18 -6.49 -3.22
N GLU A 565 -0.34 -6.55 -2.19
CA GLU A 565 -0.20 -7.71 -1.31
C GLU A 565 -1.54 -8.10 -0.64
N ARG A 566 -2.01 -9.36 -0.75
CA ARG A 566 -2.59 -10.00 0.44
C ARG A 566 -1.50 -9.94 1.50
N PHE A 567 -1.60 -8.99 2.44
CA PHE A 567 -0.46 -8.39 3.15
C PHE A 567 0.46 -9.36 3.93
N PHE A 568 0.15 -10.66 4.03
CA PHE A 568 1.00 -11.66 4.67
C PHE A 568 1.18 -13.02 3.94
N SER A 569 0.78 -13.21 2.67
CA SER A 569 1.20 -14.45 1.93
C SER A 569 1.16 -14.41 0.39
N GLY A 570 2.30 -14.76 -0.22
CA GLY A 570 2.42 -15.21 -1.62
C GLY A 570 3.25 -14.29 -2.54
N PRO A 571 3.98 -14.85 -3.53
CA PRO A 571 4.62 -14.06 -4.59
C PRO A 571 3.56 -13.36 -5.49
N PRO A 572 3.93 -12.29 -6.21
CA PRO A 572 2.99 -11.51 -7.03
C PRO A 572 2.32 -12.33 -8.15
N LEU A 573 1.10 -11.94 -8.48
CA LEU A 573 0.29 -12.55 -9.55
C LEU A 573 0.83 -12.12 -10.93
N ASN A 574 1.45 -13.05 -11.67
CA ASN A 574 1.82 -12.85 -13.07
C ASN A 574 0.57 -12.89 -13.97
N ALA A 575 -0.20 -11.80 -13.99
CA ALA A 575 -1.32 -11.61 -14.90
C ALA A 575 -0.82 -11.27 -16.32
N SER A 576 -0.41 -12.28 -17.09
CA SER A 576 0.03 -12.12 -18.48
C SER A 576 -0.90 -12.78 -19.50
N THR A 577 -1.27 -12.00 -20.52
CA THR A 577 -2.01 -12.35 -21.77
C THR A 577 -3.55 -12.28 -21.71
N PRO A 578 -4.24 -11.59 -22.65
CA PRO A 578 -5.69 -11.45 -22.62
C PRO A 578 -6.43 -12.55 -23.41
N SER A 579 -7.34 -13.27 -22.75
CA SER A 579 -8.22 -14.25 -23.41
C SER A 579 -9.23 -13.56 -24.33
N ARG A 580 -9.25 -13.92 -25.62
CA ARG A 580 -10.20 -13.34 -26.59
C ARG A 580 -11.55 -14.07 -26.57
N GLY A 581 -12.58 -13.43 -25.99
CA GLY A 581 -13.98 -13.75 -26.29
C GLY A 581 -14.93 -13.82 -25.08
N ARG A 582 -16.22 -13.51 -25.33
CA ARG A 582 -17.28 -13.44 -24.30
C ARG A 582 -17.47 -14.75 -23.52
N ARG A 583 -17.25 -15.91 -24.16
CA ARG A 583 -17.35 -17.24 -23.50
C ARG A 583 -16.16 -17.52 -22.56
N ALA A 584 -14.93 -17.19 -22.98
CA ALA A 584 -13.74 -17.34 -22.13
C ALA A 584 -13.84 -16.48 -20.86
N ARG A 585 -14.30 -15.22 -21.03
CA ARG A 585 -14.54 -14.30 -19.92
C ARG A 585 -15.49 -14.86 -18.84
N VAL A 586 -16.63 -15.44 -19.24
CA VAL A 586 -17.60 -16.06 -18.30
C VAL A 586 -17.00 -17.25 -17.53
N ILE A 587 -16.10 -18.01 -18.16
CA ILE A 587 -15.41 -19.15 -17.53
C ILE A 587 -14.38 -18.64 -16.50
N ILE A 588 -13.61 -17.62 -16.85
CA ILE A 588 -12.61 -17.00 -15.96
C ILE A 588 -13.26 -16.31 -14.77
N GLU A 589 -14.27 -15.46 -15.00
CA GLU A 589 -15.05 -14.76 -13.94
C GLU A 589 -15.77 -15.73 -12.99
N GLY A 590 -16.11 -16.94 -13.45
CA GLY A 590 -16.73 -17.98 -12.63
C GLY A 590 -15.75 -18.71 -11.70
N LEU A 591 -14.47 -18.80 -12.08
CA LEU A 591 -13.47 -19.63 -11.40
C LEU A 591 -12.43 -18.82 -10.60
N LEU A 592 -12.06 -17.62 -11.06
CA LEU A 592 -11.00 -16.82 -10.45
C LEU A 592 -11.36 -16.40 -9.01
N GLY A 593 -10.38 -16.49 -8.09
CA GLY A 593 -10.56 -16.12 -6.68
C GLY A 593 -11.49 -17.04 -5.89
N ARG A 594 -11.95 -18.17 -6.46
CA ARG A 594 -12.82 -19.13 -5.77
C ARG A 594 -12.00 -20.14 -4.97
N THR A 595 -12.54 -20.51 -3.81
CA THR A 595 -12.04 -21.61 -2.99
C THR A 595 -12.73 -22.91 -3.38
N ILE A 596 -11.98 -23.87 -3.91
CA ILE A 596 -12.45 -25.18 -4.33
C ILE A 596 -12.07 -26.21 -3.26
N ARG A 597 -12.99 -27.13 -2.95
CA ARG A 597 -12.79 -28.24 -2.00
C ARG A 597 -12.87 -29.57 -2.74
N THR A 598 -11.85 -30.42 -2.61
CA THR A 598 -11.82 -31.76 -3.24
C THR A 598 -11.36 -32.82 -2.25
N VAL A 599 -11.51 -34.10 -2.63
CA VAL A 599 -10.96 -35.23 -1.88
C VAL A 599 -10.07 -36.05 -2.82
N GLU A 600 -8.78 -36.13 -2.51
CA GLU A 600 -7.82 -36.91 -3.30
C GLU A 600 -7.08 -37.88 -2.40
N ASN A 601 -7.05 -39.16 -2.78
CA ASN A 601 -6.38 -40.24 -2.02
C ASN A 601 -6.79 -40.31 -0.53
N GLY A 602 -8.01 -39.86 -0.19
CA GLY A 602 -8.54 -39.79 1.18
C GLY A 602 -8.26 -38.49 1.93
N TRP A 603 -7.57 -37.52 1.32
CA TRP A 603 -7.24 -36.24 1.93
C TRP A 603 -8.20 -35.16 1.47
N ASN A 604 -8.79 -34.43 2.42
CA ASN A 604 -9.53 -33.20 2.12
C ASN A 604 -8.54 -32.14 1.66
N ARG A 605 -8.73 -31.62 0.44
CA ARG A 605 -7.95 -30.52 -0.12
C ARG A 605 -8.82 -29.28 -0.22
N THR A 606 -8.25 -28.13 0.09
CA THR A 606 -8.85 -26.81 -0.17
C THR A 606 -7.81 -25.96 -0.87
N TYR A 607 -8.15 -25.47 -2.06
CA TYR A 607 -7.27 -24.63 -2.88
C TYR A 607 -8.00 -23.40 -3.38
N SER A 608 -7.29 -22.28 -3.48
CA SER A 608 -7.80 -21.02 -4.01
C SER A 608 -7.27 -20.80 -5.41
N VAL A 609 -8.18 -20.59 -6.38
CA VAL A 609 -7.82 -20.32 -7.77
C VAL A 609 -7.16 -18.94 -7.88
N LYS A 610 -5.86 -18.93 -8.18
CA LYS A 610 -5.03 -17.72 -8.31
C LYS A 610 -5.08 -17.11 -9.71
N ASP A 611 -5.12 -17.93 -10.75
CA ASP A 611 -5.20 -17.50 -12.16
C ASP A 611 -5.95 -18.54 -13.01
N VAL A 612 -6.57 -18.08 -14.09
CA VAL A 612 -7.26 -18.93 -15.08
C VAL A 612 -6.96 -18.42 -16.49
N GLN A 613 -6.16 -19.17 -17.23
CA GLN A 613 -5.78 -18.85 -18.61
C GLN A 613 -6.48 -19.78 -19.60
N ILE A 614 -6.85 -19.25 -20.77
CA ILE A 614 -7.45 -20.03 -21.86
C ILE A 614 -6.71 -19.69 -23.18
N PRO A 615 -5.46 -20.17 -23.36
CA PRO A 615 -4.53 -19.65 -24.38
C PRO A 615 -4.96 -19.87 -25.84
N ASP A 616 -5.64 -20.98 -26.14
CA ASP A 616 -6.02 -21.44 -27.49
C ASP A 616 -7.56 -21.60 -27.67
N GLY A 617 -8.33 -21.30 -26.62
CA GLY A 617 -9.77 -21.55 -26.55
C GLY A 617 -10.18 -23.00 -26.26
N CYS A 618 -9.24 -23.94 -26.16
CA CYS A 618 -9.47 -25.37 -25.98
C CYS A 618 -8.66 -26.02 -24.84
N THR A 619 -7.80 -25.27 -24.20
CA THR A 619 -7.02 -25.59 -23.01
C THR A 619 -7.40 -24.57 -21.94
N ILE A 620 -7.73 -25.02 -20.73
CA ILE A 620 -7.80 -24.16 -19.54
C ILE A 620 -6.59 -24.48 -18.67
N GLN A 621 -5.84 -23.47 -18.28
CA GLN A 621 -4.82 -23.57 -17.24
C GLN A 621 -5.35 -22.87 -15.98
N ILE A 622 -5.32 -23.56 -14.84
CA ILE A 622 -5.75 -23.04 -13.55
C ILE A 622 -4.52 -23.06 -12.66
N ALA A 623 -4.02 -21.89 -12.27
CA ALA A 623 -3.01 -21.79 -11.23
C ALA A 623 -3.71 -21.68 -9.87
N ASP A 624 -3.24 -22.43 -8.88
CA ASP A 624 -3.78 -22.37 -7.53
C ASP A 624 -2.67 -22.48 -6.47
N ALA A 625 -3.06 -22.41 -5.19
CA ALA A 625 -2.25 -22.98 -4.14
C ALA A 625 -3.12 -23.84 -3.22
N THR A 626 -2.64 -25.04 -2.94
CA THR A 626 -3.24 -25.98 -1.99
C THR A 626 -2.50 -25.87 -0.66
N ARG A 627 -3.23 -25.55 0.42
CA ARG A 627 -2.72 -25.68 1.78
C ARG A 627 -3.06 -27.08 2.31
N PHE A 628 -2.03 -27.84 2.65
CA PHE A 628 -2.17 -29.13 3.33
C PHE A 628 -1.97 -28.95 4.83
N GLU A 629 -2.78 -29.61 5.64
CA GLU A 629 -2.63 -29.69 7.09
C GLU A 629 -2.37 -31.15 7.47
N ASP A 630 -1.47 -31.41 8.42
CA ASP A 630 -1.27 -32.75 8.96
C ASP A 630 -2.54 -33.15 9.74
N PRO A 631 -3.24 -34.25 9.39
CA PRO A 631 -4.47 -34.68 10.05
C PRO A 631 -4.29 -35.04 11.53
N ASN A 632 -3.04 -35.14 12.00
CA ASN A 632 -2.69 -35.39 13.40
C ASN A 632 -2.19 -34.13 14.14
N ASP A 633 -1.88 -33.03 13.41
CA ASP A 633 -1.34 -31.79 13.97
C ASP A 633 -1.58 -30.60 13.02
N ALA A 634 -2.73 -29.93 13.12
CA ALA A 634 -3.10 -28.80 12.26
C ALA A 634 -2.16 -27.58 12.37
N ALA A 635 -1.22 -27.54 13.33
CA ALA A 635 -0.16 -26.54 13.36
C ALA A 635 0.96 -26.84 12.33
N ARG A 636 1.01 -28.07 11.80
CA ARG A 636 1.89 -28.47 10.69
C ARG A 636 1.12 -28.37 9.39
N TRP A 637 1.59 -27.48 8.53
CA TRP A 637 1.04 -27.30 7.19
C TRP A 637 2.14 -27.00 6.19
N TRP A 638 1.85 -27.24 4.92
CA TRP A 638 2.68 -26.79 3.80
C TRP A 638 1.80 -26.27 2.66
N LEU A 639 2.42 -25.55 1.73
CA LEU A 639 1.78 -25.04 0.53
C LEU A 639 2.39 -25.73 -0.70
N GLU A 640 1.54 -26.18 -1.61
CA GLU A 640 1.90 -26.58 -2.97
C GLU A 640 1.29 -25.55 -3.93
N GLU A 641 2.01 -25.18 -5.00
CA GLU A 641 1.54 -24.24 -6.02
C GLU A 641 1.35 -24.99 -7.34
N ASP A 642 0.09 -25.31 -7.67
CA ASP A 642 -0.24 -26.19 -8.77
C ASP A 642 -0.66 -25.41 -10.02
N VAL A 643 -0.40 -25.97 -11.20
CA VAL A 643 -0.89 -25.46 -12.50
C VAL A 643 -1.64 -26.58 -13.22
N GLN A 644 -2.93 -26.67 -12.95
CA GLN A 644 -3.80 -27.66 -13.55
C GLN A 644 -4.03 -27.33 -15.03
N THR A 645 -3.77 -28.26 -15.95
CA THR A 645 -4.02 -28.06 -17.38
C THR A 645 -5.14 -29.00 -17.87
N LEU A 646 -6.27 -28.43 -18.28
CA LEU A 646 -7.45 -29.16 -18.75
C LEU A 646 -7.67 -28.92 -20.26
N SER A 647 -7.52 -29.95 -21.07
CA SER A 647 -7.92 -29.92 -22.49
C SER A 647 -9.44 -30.12 -22.60
N LEU A 648 -10.17 -29.08 -23.02
CA LEU A 648 -11.63 -29.06 -23.15
C LEU A 648 -12.17 -30.10 -24.14
N GLY A 649 -11.40 -30.44 -25.18
CA GLY A 649 -11.74 -31.52 -26.11
C GLY A 649 -11.73 -32.92 -25.45
N ALA A 650 -11.03 -33.10 -24.34
CA ALA A 650 -10.86 -34.38 -23.65
C ALA A 650 -11.79 -34.56 -22.44
N VAL A 651 -12.77 -33.67 -22.22
CA VAL A 651 -13.64 -33.71 -21.03
C VAL A 651 -15.14 -33.63 -21.37
N ARG A 652 -15.95 -34.12 -20.42
CA ARG A 652 -17.40 -33.96 -20.35
C ARG A 652 -17.74 -33.15 -19.09
N VAL A 653 -18.59 -32.15 -19.26
CA VAL A 653 -19.07 -31.31 -18.16
C VAL A 653 -20.47 -31.78 -17.78
N SER A 654 -20.66 -32.18 -16.53
CA SER A 654 -21.97 -32.46 -15.95
C SER A 654 -22.25 -31.53 -14.78
N ARG A 655 -23.51 -31.47 -14.37
CA ARG A 655 -23.98 -30.63 -13.25
C ARG A 655 -24.77 -31.49 -12.29
N THR A 656 -24.50 -31.33 -11.00
CA THR A 656 -25.23 -31.98 -9.90
C THR A 656 -25.57 -30.96 -8.83
N SER A 657 -26.55 -31.26 -7.98
CA SER A 657 -26.96 -30.41 -6.87
C SER A 657 -27.05 -31.28 -5.62
N VAL A 658 -26.37 -30.89 -4.54
CA VAL A 658 -26.32 -31.66 -3.30
C VAL A 658 -26.42 -30.71 -2.12
N GLY A 659 -27.46 -30.85 -1.30
CA GLY A 659 -27.66 -29.99 -0.12
C GLY A 659 -27.90 -28.51 -0.43
N GLY A 660 -28.35 -28.18 -1.64
CA GLY A 660 -28.52 -26.79 -2.10
C GLY A 660 -27.25 -26.13 -2.65
N VAL A 661 -26.11 -26.84 -2.65
CA VAL A 661 -24.89 -26.43 -3.34
C VAL A 661 -24.90 -27.03 -4.75
N GLU A 662 -24.78 -26.16 -5.75
CA GLU A 662 -24.62 -26.57 -7.15
C GLU A 662 -23.18 -26.98 -7.42
N ARG A 663 -22.97 -28.00 -8.24
CA ARG A 663 -21.65 -28.56 -8.54
C ARG A 663 -21.49 -28.77 -10.03
N LEU A 664 -20.39 -28.28 -10.59
CA LEU A 664 -19.96 -28.67 -11.94
C LEU A 664 -18.89 -29.75 -11.82
N LEU A 665 -19.10 -30.87 -12.50
CA LEU A 665 -18.19 -32.01 -12.52
C LEU A 665 -17.61 -32.16 -13.92
N VAL A 666 -16.29 -32.03 -14.04
CA VAL A 666 -15.55 -32.14 -15.29
C VAL A 666 -14.84 -33.49 -15.31
N ILE A 667 -15.33 -34.42 -16.14
CA ILE A 667 -14.89 -35.82 -16.19
C ILE A 667 -14.09 -36.04 -17.48
N ALA A 668 -13.00 -36.81 -17.45
CA ALA A 668 -12.31 -37.23 -18.66
C ALA A 668 -13.26 -37.98 -19.62
N ALA A 669 -13.35 -37.53 -20.87
CA ALA A 669 -14.16 -38.15 -21.93
C ALA A 669 -13.53 -39.46 -22.45
N GLY A 670 -12.23 -39.64 -22.21
CA GLY A 670 -11.43 -40.85 -22.41
C GLY A 670 -10.01 -40.59 -21.89
N GLY A 671 -9.44 -41.53 -21.12
CA GLY A 671 -8.14 -41.34 -20.46
C GLY A 671 -8.24 -40.63 -19.10
N ALA A 672 -7.30 -39.74 -18.82
CA ALA A 672 -7.18 -39.00 -17.56
C ALA A 672 -6.62 -37.59 -17.77
N ILE A 673 -7.15 -36.63 -17.02
CA ILE A 673 -6.69 -35.23 -16.94
C ILE A 673 -5.29 -35.22 -16.34
N GLN A 674 -4.34 -34.53 -16.98
CA GLN A 674 -2.96 -34.42 -16.49
C GLN A 674 -2.83 -33.14 -15.63
N LEU A 675 -2.52 -33.32 -14.35
CA LEU A 675 -2.20 -32.24 -13.43
C LEU A 675 -0.69 -32.13 -13.32
N GLU A 676 -0.10 -31.03 -13.78
CA GLU A 676 1.30 -30.71 -13.48
C GLU A 676 1.38 -29.93 -12.17
N ARG A 677 2.11 -30.50 -11.21
CA ARG A 677 2.26 -29.98 -9.85
C ARG A 677 3.68 -29.52 -9.61
N ALA A 678 3.86 -28.34 -9.01
CA ALA A 678 5.16 -27.79 -8.64
C ALA A 678 5.18 -27.51 -7.14
N PHE A 679 5.94 -28.29 -6.37
CA PHE A 679 5.92 -28.20 -4.92
C PHE A 679 7.19 -27.53 -4.38
N SER A 680 6.99 -26.58 -3.46
CA SER A 680 8.05 -25.74 -2.87
C SER A 680 7.98 -25.82 -1.34
N SER A 681 8.89 -26.58 -0.74
CA SER A 681 8.96 -26.76 0.71
C SER A 681 9.69 -25.58 1.38
N SER A 682 9.02 -24.44 1.49
CA SER A 682 9.64 -23.18 1.93
C SER A 682 9.93 -23.07 3.44
N ASN A 683 9.53 -24.04 4.28
CA ASN A 683 9.69 -23.90 5.74
C ASN A 683 9.80 -25.21 6.55
N TRP A 684 10.80 -26.09 6.31
CA TRP A 684 11.11 -27.13 7.30
C TRP A 684 12.54 -27.72 7.30
N ARG A 685 12.95 -28.32 8.44
CA ARG A 685 14.25 -28.99 8.66
C ARG A 685 14.08 -30.45 9.18
N GLY A 686 14.45 -31.45 8.37
CA GLY A 686 15.14 -32.64 8.89
C GLY A 686 14.40 -33.98 9.15
N ASP A 687 13.59 -34.50 8.23
CA ASP A 687 13.14 -35.91 8.18
C ASP A 687 13.18 -36.39 6.72
N ALA A 688 13.61 -37.64 6.51
CA ALA A 688 13.94 -38.21 5.21
C ALA A 688 12.75 -38.87 4.48
N ARG A 689 11.51 -38.62 4.94
CA ARG A 689 10.30 -39.31 4.47
C ARG A 689 9.45 -38.55 3.42
N PHE A 690 9.86 -37.35 3.02
CA PHE A 690 9.15 -36.53 2.02
C PHE A 690 10.08 -36.00 0.92
N PRO A 691 9.62 -35.85 -0.34
CA PRO A 691 10.48 -35.55 -1.48
C PRO A 691 10.96 -34.08 -1.50
N PRO A 692 12.16 -33.80 -2.06
CA PRO A 692 12.64 -32.44 -2.30
C PRO A 692 11.88 -31.76 -3.43
N SER A 693 11.81 -30.42 -3.39
CA SER A 693 11.12 -29.56 -4.38
C SER A 693 11.31 -30.03 -5.82
N GLY A 694 10.22 -30.23 -6.54
CA GLY A 694 10.25 -30.79 -7.88
C GLY A 694 8.92 -30.62 -8.62
N ARG A 695 8.81 -31.32 -9.75
CA ARG A 695 7.56 -31.42 -10.53
C ARG A 695 7.03 -32.83 -10.52
N ARG A 696 5.71 -32.99 -10.45
CA ARG A 696 5.03 -34.27 -10.59
C ARG A 696 3.84 -34.12 -11.52
N THR A 697 3.65 -35.08 -12.43
CA THR A 697 2.43 -35.18 -13.24
C THR A 697 1.53 -36.24 -12.60
N GLU A 698 0.27 -35.90 -12.34
CA GLU A 698 -0.74 -36.83 -11.82
C GLU A 698 -1.93 -36.94 -12.77
N ALA A 699 -2.43 -38.16 -12.94
CA ALA A 699 -3.52 -38.47 -13.85
C ALA A 699 -4.83 -38.65 -13.07
N VAL A 700 -5.78 -37.71 -13.21
CA VAL A 700 -7.08 -37.75 -12.51
C VAL A 700 -8.25 -37.97 -13.47
N HIS A 701 -9.29 -38.68 -13.02
CA HIS A 701 -10.44 -38.98 -13.89
C HIS A 701 -11.56 -37.93 -13.84
N ALA A 702 -11.63 -37.10 -12.80
CA ALA A 702 -12.58 -36.01 -12.69
C ALA A 702 -12.06 -34.87 -11.80
N VAL A 703 -12.52 -33.65 -12.06
CA VAL A 703 -12.34 -32.45 -11.24
C VAL A 703 -13.73 -31.90 -10.90
N GLN A 704 -13.98 -31.57 -9.64
CA GLN A 704 -15.26 -31.04 -9.16
C GLN A 704 -15.11 -29.58 -8.74
N PHE A 705 -16.03 -28.74 -9.19
CA PHE A 705 -16.16 -27.34 -8.83
C PHE A 705 -17.46 -27.17 -8.03
N ASP A 706 -17.35 -26.92 -6.72
CA ASP A 706 -18.48 -26.51 -5.89
C ASP A 706 -18.78 -25.03 -6.17
N VAL A 707 -20.03 -24.70 -6.48
CA VAL A 707 -20.45 -23.38 -6.95
C VAL A 707 -21.36 -22.71 -5.92
N PRO A 708 -21.01 -21.52 -5.40
CA PRO A 708 -21.80 -20.83 -4.38
C PRO A 708 -23.23 -20.50 -4.85
N PRO A 709 -24.24 -20.59 -3.96
CA PRO A 709 -25.60 -20.12 -4.26
C PRO A 709 -25.61 -18.69 -4.79
N GLY A 710 -26.37 -18.44 -5.87
CA GLY A 710 -26.45 -17.11 -6.51
C GLY A 710 -25.42 -16.83 -7.60
N SER A 711 -24.40 -17.69 -7.78
CA SER A 711 -23.50 -17.63 -8.95
C SER A 711 -24.27 -17.89 -10.26
N PRO A 712 -23.79 -17.42 -11.43
CA PRO A 712 -24.39 -17.69 -12.74
C PRO A 712 -24.06 -19.12 -13.24
N THR A 713 -24.31 -20.13 -12.40
CA THR A 713 -24.01 -21.55 -12.63
C THR A 713 -24.56 -22.05 -13.97
N ASP A 714 -25.75 -21.60 -14.34
CA ASP A 714 -26.39 -21.91 -15.63
C ASP A 714 -25.53 -21.43 -16.82
N SER A 715 -25.07 -20.18 -16.78
CA SER A 715 -24.24 -19.59 -17.83
C SER A 715 -22.84 -20.21 -17.88
N MET A 716 -22.25 -20.49 -16.70
CA MET A 716 -20.95 -21.15 -16.60
C MET A 716 -21.00 -22.60 -17.12
N PHE A 717 -22.03 -23.36 -16.76
CA PHE A 717 -22.25 -24.72 -17.25
C PHE A 717 -22.42 -24.76 -18.77
N GLN A 718 -23.24 -23.86 -19.35
CA GLN A 718 -23.42 -23.79 -20.80
C GLN A 718 -22.12 -23.38 -21.50
N ALA A 719 -21.41 -22.36 -21.01
CA ALA A 719 -20.15 -21.90 -21.61
C ALA A 719 -19.08 -23.01 -21.62
N LEU A 720 -18.90 -23.73 -20.50
CA LEU A 720 -17.97 -24.85 -20.41
C LEU A 720 -18.39 -26.02 -21.32
N ARG A 721 -19.68 -26.36 -21.37
CA ARG A 721 -20.20 -27.44 -22.22
C ARG A 721 -20.04 -27.12 -23.71
N GLU A 722 -20.40 -25.89 -24.12
CA GLU A 722 -20.25 -25.41 -25.49
C GLU A 722 -18.79 -25.37 -25.94
N ALA A 723 -17.88 -24.91 -25.06
CA ALA A 723 -16.45 -24.91 -25.37
C ALA A 723 -15.90 -26.34 -25.51
N ALA A 724 -16.27 -27.26 -24.60
CA ALA A 724 -15.89 -28.67 -24.70
C ALA A 724 -16.47 -29.37 -25.95
N ASP A 725 -17.69 -29.02 -26.36
CA ASP A 725 -18.32 -29.53 -27.59
C ASP A 725 -17.71 -28.91 -28.86
N GLU A 726 -17.31 -27.63 -28.84
CA GLU A 726 -16.62 -26.97 -29.95
C GLU A 726 -15.21 -27.55 -30.15
N CYS A 727 -14.45 -27.71 -29.07
CA CYS A 727 -13.10 -28.26 -29.10
C CYS A 727 -13.08 -29.75 -29.48
N ARG A 728 -14.14 -30.52 -29.19
CA ARG A 728 -14.32 -31.89 -29.72
C ARG A 728 -14.61 -31.96 -31.23
N ARG A 729 -14.95 -30.84 -31.87
CA ARG A 729 -15.19 -30.75 -33.33
C ARG A 729 -14.04 -30.10 -34.10
N ARG A 730 -13.03 -29.56 -33.40
CA ARG A 730 -11.78 -29.11 -34.04
C ARG A 730 -10.95 -30.37 -34.36
N PRO A 731 -10.49 -30.53 -35.61
CA PRO A 731 -9.71 -31.71 -36.04
C PRO A 731 -8.29 -31.70 -35.48
#